data_AF-A0A2H3I1S8-F1
#
_entry.id   AF-A0A2H3I1S8-F1
#
_cell.length_a   1.000
_cell.length_b   1.000
_cell.length_c   1.000
_cell.angle_alpha   90.00
_cell.angle_beta   90.00
_cell.angle_gamma   90.00
#
_symmetry.space_group_name_H-M   'P 1'
#
loop_
_entity.id
_entity.type
_entity.pdbx_description
1 polymer ?
#
loop_
_entity_poly.entity_id
_entity_poly.type
_entity_poly.pdbx_seq_one_letter_code
_entity_poly.pdbx_strand_id
1 'polypeptide(L)'
;MAAQASEELDKLKLNGQNGHAQEQVAAADDAADNDDSEDDEKEEEGGEGAATGAAKKKKKRKPKKKKKGGAKKQSSPPRVPISELFPNNQYPEGEIVEYKDENNYRTTNEEKRYLDRMNNDFLQEYRHGAEVHRQVRQYAQKNIKPGQTLTEIAEGIEDAVRALTGHQGLEEGDNIKGGMGFPCGLSINHCAAHYTPNAGNKMVLQQGDVMKVDFGAHINGRIVDSAFTMTFDPVYDNLLAAVKDATNTGIREAGIDVRMSDIGAAIQEAMESYEVEINGTTYPVKAIRNLNGHNIDQHVIHGGKSVPIVKGGDQTKMEEGEVFAIETFGSTGKGYVRDDMETSHYAKVPNAPNVSLRLSSAKNLLNVINKNFGTLPFCRRYLDRLGQDKYLLGLNNLVSSGIVQDYPPLCDIKGSYTAQYEHTIVLRPTIPPMASVTSTATPTLRVNAAKTVDEKQQQPHGARIQPPEGSASYDHFFWTYTEEPHRSRRQAIIKAHPEVTKLCGPEPLTKWLVLAVVSLQITCAYLLRDTSMFSWKFFLTAYVIGATSNQNLFLAIHEISHNLAFRSALANRLLAIFANLPIGLPYSAAFRPYHLTHHKSLGVAGLDTDLPTAFEAFLLDSLLGKAFFCTFQIFFYALRPMFVYSPPFTLIHVLNLITQLSFDYALVQFCGGSLQPVLYLLFSSFLAGSLHPCAGHFIAEHYFFSEIKAGGTESLAELKNEQQKKKSPLDSLQPPETYSYYGPLNILTYNVGLHNEHHDFPAIPWTKLPEVHRIAREFYEPLPCHRSWVWVIWTFVLDKNVGLWCRVKRAQGGRIVGGGGGGGSSKKAGRGGEGISASSMKEEEEEADGWKESEIQN
;
A
#
# COMPACT_ATOMS: atom_id res chain seq x y z
N MET A 1 0.95 4.90 -58.46
CA MET A 1 1.48 6.27 -58.46
C MET A 1 2.25 6.46 -57.17
N ALA A 2 3.40 5.80 -57.10
CA ALA A 2 4.36 5.86 -56.00
C ALA A 2 5.60 6.58 -56.56
N ALA A 3 6.29 7.32 -55.69
CA ALA A 3 7.43 8.21 -55.97
C ALA A 3 7.06 9.60 -56.51
N GLN A 4 6.57 10.48 -55.63
CA GLN A 4 6.73 11.95 -55.70
C GLN A 4 6.07 12.60 -54.46
N ALA A 5 6.63 12.39 -53.26
CA ALA A 5 6.17 13.10 -52.06
C ALA A 5 7.22 13.13 -50.93
N SER A 6 8.52 13.13 -51.25
CA SER A 6 9.59 13.16 -50.23
C SER A 6 10.62 14.27 -50.41
N GLU A 7 10.37 15.29 -51.24
CA GLU A 7 11.35 16.37 -51.52
C GLU A 7 10.91 17.80 -51.12
N GLU A 8 9.76 17.99 -50.49
CA GLU A 8 9.21 19.33 -50.19
C GLU A 8 9.20 19.71 -48.70
N LEU A 9 9.97 19.03 -47.84
CA LEU A 9 10.03 19.31 -46.39
C LEU A 9 11.34 19.93 -45.89
N ASP A 10 12.35 20.09 -46.75
CA ASP A 10 13.67 20.65 -46.38
C ASP A 10 13.85 22.15 -46.69
N LYS A 11 12.77 22.88 -47.02
CA LYS A 11 12.85 24.30 -47.42
C LYS A 11 11.93 25.24 -46.65
N LEU A 12 12.07 25.31 -45.32
CA LEU A 12 11.54 26.45 -44.55
C LEU A 12 12.55 26.88 -43.47
N LYS A 13 13.37 27.90 -43.81
CA LYS A 13 14.16 28.68 -42.84
C LYS A 13 13.36 29.91 -42.41
N LEU A 14 13.31 30.16 -41.10
CA LEU A 14 12.87 31.43 -40.52
C LEU A 14 14.09 32.31 -40.19
N ASN A 15 14.05 33.55 -40.66
CA ASN A 15 15.04 34.61 -40.41
C ASN A 15 14.73 35.41 -39.13
N GLY A 16 15.81 35.92 -38.51
CA GLY A 16 15.84 37.08 -37.60
C GLY A 16 16.28 36.72 -36.17
N GLN A 17 17.29 37.32 -35.53
CA GLN A 17 18.34 38.31 -35.85
C GLN A 17 19.22 38.47 -34.57
N ASN A 18 20.40 39.09 -34.70
CA ASN A 18 21.42 39.46 -33.68
C ASN A 18 22.34 38.32 -33.20
N GLY A 19 23.67 38.32 -33.35
CA GLY A 19 24.62 39.30 -33.88
C GLY A 19 26.01 39.03 -33.25
N HIS A 20 27.06 38.93 -34.08
CA HIS A 20 28.52 38.93 -33.76
C HIS A 20 29.11 37.73 -32.98
N ALA A 21 30.28 37.16 -33.30
CA ALA A 21 31.29 37.40 -34.34
C ALA A 21 32.27 36.19 -34.44
N GLN A 22 32.86 36.06 -35.63
CA GLN A 22 34.16 35.49 -35.98
C GLN A 22 34.39 33.97 -36.04
N GLU A 23 34.43 33.49 -37.28
CA GLU A 23 35.22 32.37 -37.77
C GLU A 23 36.73 32.57 -37.52
N GLN A 24 37.45 31.48 -37.27
CA GLN A 24 38.66 31.20 -38.03
C GLN A 24 38.84 29.69 -38.25
N VAL A 25 39.29 29.41 -39.47
CA VAL A 25 39.20 28.19 -40.26
C VAL A 25 40.52 27.40 -40.21
N ALA A 26 40.41 26.08 -40.47
CA ALA A 26 41.31 25.21 -41.28
C ALA A 26 41.58 23.88 -40.54
N ALA A 27 41.06 22.73 -41.00
CA ALA A 27 41.48 21.92 -42.17
C ALA A 27 42.84 21.25 -41.92
N ALA A 28 43.14 20.00 -42.26
CA ALA A 28 42.49 18.88 -42.96
C ALA A 28 43.25 17.60 -42.50
N ASP A 29 42.60 16.44 -42.38
CA ASP A 29 42.65 15.29 -43.31
C ASP A 29 43.77 14.27 -43.06
N ASP A 30 43.46 13.06 -43.54
CA ASP A 30 44.21 11.82 -43.70
C ASP A 30 44.32 10.88 -42.48
N ALA A 31 44.16 9.56 -42.55
CA ALA A 31 43.60 8.54 -43.45
C ALA A 31 44.42 7.26 -43.20
N ALA A 32 43.73 6.12 -43.02
CA ALA A 32 44.21 4.74 -43.18
C ALA A 32 45.36 4.28 -42.22
N ASP A 33 45.51 3.02 -41.82
CA ASP A 33 44.92 1.74 -42.21
C ASP A 33 45.32 0.68 -41.14
N ASN A 34 44.55 -0.42 -41.06
CA ASN A 34 44.91 -1.83 -40.79
C ASN A 34 45.95 -2.23 -39.72
N ASP A 35 45.96 -3.42 -39.11
CA ASP A 35 45.07 -4.56 -38.87
C ASP A 35 45.92 -5.53 -38.00
N ASP A 36 45.32 -6.62 -37.54
CA ASP A 36 45.89 -7.83 -36.89
C ASP A 36 46.26 -7.70 -35.39
N SER A 37 45.53 -8.30 -34.42
CA SER A 37 45.34 -9.75 -34.12
C SER A 37 46.68 -10.45 -33.81
N GLU A 38 46.88 -11.24 -32.76
CA GLU A 38 46.05 -12.27 -32.12
C GLU A 38 46.50 -12.48 -30.64
N ASP A 39 45.58 -13.02 -29.81
CA ASP A 39 45.68 -14.19 -28.89
C ASP A 39 46.93 -14.37 -27.97
N ASP A 40 46.87 -14.94 -26.76
CA ASP A 40 45.83 -15.63 -26.00
C ASP A 40 46.28 -15.79 -24.52
N GLU A 41 45.29 -16.02 -23.65
CA GLU A 41 45.25 -16.86 -22.41
C GLU A 41 46.40 -16.81 -21.36
N LYS A 42 46.13 -16.30 -20.13
CA LYS A 42 45.60 -16.94 -18.89
C LYS A 42 46.68 -17.45 -17.91
N GLU A 43 46.49 -17.00 -16.65
CA GLU A 43 46.71 -17.68 -15.35
C GLU A 43 48.11 -18.25 -15.05
N GLU A 44 48.70 -18.22 -13.85
CA GLU A 44 48.23 -18.03 -12.48
C GLU A 44 49.47 -17.72 -11.58
N GLU A 45 49.22 -17.59 -10.27
CA GLU A 45 50.06 -17.09 -9.18
C GLU A 45 51.44 -17.74 -8.91
N GLY A 46 52.27 -17.02 -8.12
CA GLY A 46 53.18 -17.68 -7.16
C GLY A 46 54.42 -16.90 -6.72
N GLY A 47 54.46 -16.51 -5.44
CA GLY A 47 55.61 -16.80 -4.55
C GLY A 47 56.77 -15.80 -4.39
N GLU A 48 56.76 -15.15 -3.21
CA GLU A 48 57.87 -14.89 -2.27
C GLU A 48 59.19 -14.17 -2.67
N GLY A 49 59.66 -13.27 -1.78
CA GLY A 49 61.09 -13.22 -1.44
C GLY A 49 61.82 -11.87 -1.40
N ALA A 50 61.66 -11.14 -0.28
CA ALA A 50 62.70 -10.41 0.47
C ALA A 50 63.53 -9.21 -0.10
N ALA A 51 63.35 -8.08 0.61
CA ALA A 51 64.36 -7.20 1.22
C ALA A 51 65.10 -6.12 0.39
N THR A 52 64.80 -4.83 0.66
CA THR A 52 65.55 -3.93 1.58
C THR A 52 65.24 -2.43 1.33
N GLY A 53 65.12 -1.66 2.42
CA GLY A 53 65.82 -0.37 2.55
C GLY A 53 65.24 0.96 2.00
N ALA A 54 64.50 1.66 2.87
CA ALA A 54 64.61 3.10 3.17
C ALA A 54 64.22 4.23 2.17
N ALA A 55 63.06 4.85 2.48
CA ALA A 55 62.84 6.26 2.80
C ALA A 55 62.87 7.43 1.75
N LYS A 56 61.67 8.04 1.62
CA LYS A 56 61.34 9.49 1.53
C LYS A 56 61.65 10.29 0.24
N LYS A 57 60.60 10.67 -0.52
CA LYS A 57 59.88 11.98 -0.42
C LYS A 57 58.79 12.15 -1.49
N LYS A 58 57.64 12.66 -1.05
CA LYS A 58 56.41 12.97 -1.81
C LYS A 58 56.62 13.97 -2.96
N LYS A 59 56.07 13.68 -4.14
CA LYS A 59 55.60 14.67 -5.13
C LYS A 59 54.15 14.33 -5.52
N LYS A 60 53.20 15.19 -5.11
CA LYS A 60 51.77 15.11 -5.46
C LYS A 60 51.61 15.19 -6.99
N ARG A 61 51.09 14.15 -7.64
CA ARG A 61 50.55 14.22 -9.02
C ARG A 61 49.08 14.66 -8.95
N LYS A 62 48.72 15.66 -9.77
CA LYS A 62 47.34 16.14 -9.95
C LYS A 62 46.45 14.99 -10.49
N PRO A 63 45.19 14.87 -10.06
CA PRO A 63 44.29 13.87 -10.62
C PRO A 63 43.95 14.21 -12.07
N LYS A 64 44.09 13.23 -12.97
CA LYS A 64 43.57 13.31 -14.34
C LYS A 64 42.04 13.46 -14.27
N LYS A 65 41.50 14.47 -14.96
CA LYS A 65 40.05 14.59 -15.19
C LYS A 65 39.56 13.29 -15.84
N LYS A 66 38.66 12.55 -15.17
CA LYS A 66 37.85 11.52 -15.81
C LYS A 66 37.05 12.19 -16.93
N LYS A 67 37.21 11.72 -18.17
CA LYS A 67 36.28 12.02 -19.26
C LYS A 67 34.88 11.59 -18.79
N LYS A 68 33.89 12.47 -18.93
CA LYS A 68 32.47 12.08 -18.81
C LYS A 68 32.23 10.97 -19.85
N GLY A 69 31.90 9.76 -19.41
CA GLY A 69 31.50 8.68 -20.30
C GLY A 69 30.22 9.09 -21.04
N GLY A 70 30.15 8.81 -22.34
CA GLY A 70 28.93 9.00 -23.13
C GLY A 70 27.79 8.13 -22.60
N ALA A 71 26.54 8.48 -22.93
CA ALA A 71 25.38 7.67 -22.59
C ALA A 71 25.55 6.24 -23.12
N LYS A 72 25.36 5.24 -22.24
CA LYS A 72 25.33 3.83 -22.65
C LYS A 72 24.15 3.63 -23.61
N LYS A 73 24.36 2.93 -24.73
CA LYS A 73 23.30 2.56 -25.68
C LYS A 73 22.87 1.11 -25.42
N GLN A 74 21.63 0.78 -25.72
CA GLN A 74 21.13 -0.59 -25.68
C GLN A 74 21.82 -1.45 -26.77
N SER A 75 21.98 -2.75 -26.51
CA SER A 75 22.51 -3.75 -27.45
C SER A 75 21.42 -4.38 -28.33
N SER A 76 21.81 -5.19 -29.32
CA SER A 76 20.89 -6.02 -30.11
C SER A 76 21.47 -7.44 -30.22
N PRO A 77 20.89 -8.47 -29.60
CA PRO A 77 19.66 -8.44 -28.78
C PRO A 77 19.82 -7.54 -27.53
N PRO A 78 18.72 -7.01 -26.98
CA PRO A 78 18.77 -6.12 -25.82
C PRO A 78 19.23 -6.89 -24.58
N ARG A 79 20.33 -6.44 -23.97
CA ARG A 79 21.00 -7.11 -22.84
C ARG A 79 21.53 -6.13 -21.79
N VAL A 80 21.50 -4.82 -22.05
CA VAL A 80 21.90 -3.81 -21.07
C VAL A 80 20.71 -3.55 -20.13
N PRO A 81 20.88 -3.69 -18.81
CA PRO A 81 19.81 -3.38 -17.85
C PRO A 81 19.30 -1.94 -18.00
N ILE A 82 18.00 -1.74 -17.87
CA ILE A 82 17.39 -0.41 -18.00
C ILE A 82 17.92 0.54 -16.92
N SER A 83 18.18 0.04 -15.71
CA SER A 83 18.84 0.81 -14.63
C SER A 83 20.22 1.37 -15.01
N GLU A 84 20.96 0.71 -15.92
CA GLU A 84 22.24 1.23 -16.41
C GLU A 84 22.09 2.32 -17.48
N LEU A 85 20.98 2.28 -18.23
CA LEU A 85 20.63 3.31 -19.21
C LEU A 85 20.09 4.58 -18.51
N PHE A 86 19.45 4.41 -17.35
CA PHE A 86 18.86 5.48 -16.54
C PHE A 86 19.44 5.49 -15.11
N PRO A 87 20.71 5.90 -14.91
CA PRO A 87 21.43 5.76 -13.62
C PRO A 87 20.90 6.67 -12.50
N ASN A 88 19.96 7.56 -12.79
CA ASN A 88 19.28 8.41 -11.82
C ASN A 88 17.94 7.84 -11.34
N ASN A 89 17.59 6.61 -11.75
CA ASN A 89 16.30 5.96 -11.47
C ASN A 89 15.09 6.81 -11.91
N GLN A 90 15.25 7.58 -12.99
CA GLN A 90 14.17 8.33 -13.63
C GLN A 90 13.92 7.71 -15.01
N TYR A 91 12.83 6.98 -15.12
CA TYR A 91 12.47 6.25 -16.34
C TYR A 91 11.47 7.06 -17.18
N PRO A 92 11.42 6.84 -18.52
CA PRO A 92 10.52 7.58 -19.39
C PRO A 92 9.05 7.41 -18.99
N GLU A 93 8.32 8.52 -18.95
CA GLU A 93 6.88 8.52 -18.71
C GLU A 93 6.14 7.86 -19.87
N GLY A 94 4.99 7.24 -19.57
CA GLY A 94 4.04 6.79 -20.59
C GLY A 94 3.28 7.95 -21.21
N GLU A 95 2.34 7.64 -22.10
CA GLU A 95 1.38 8.64 -22.57
C GLU A 95 0.52 9.11 -21.39
N ILE A 96 0.37 10.42 -21.27
CA ILE A 96 -0.43 11.07 -20.22
C ILE A 96 -1.66 11.66 -20.90
N VAL A 97 -2.84 11.16 -20.55
CA VAL A 97 -4.13 11.64 -21.05
C VAL A 97 -4.79 12.44 -19.93
N GLU A 98 -5.44 13.59 -20.20
CA GLU A 98 -6.14 14.38 -19.18
C GLU A 98 -7.53 13.81 -18.83
N TYR A 99 -7.98 13.95 -17.56
CA TYR A 99 -9.35 13.55 -17.19
C TYR A 99 -10.30 14.47 -17.96
N LYS A 100 -11.53 14.00 -18.18
CA LYS A 100 -12.60 14.77 -18.82
C LYS A 100 -13.65 15.18 -17.80
N ASP A 101 -14.46 16.15 -18.20
CA ASP A 101 -15.69 16.57 -17.53
C ASP A 101 -15.48 16.93 -16.04
N GLU A 102 -16.27 16.31 -15.15
CA GLU A 102 -16.27 16.58 -13.71
C GLU A 102 -14.94 16.23 -13.03
N ASN A 103 -14.05 15.48 -13.69
CA ASN A 103 -12.74 15.09 -13.16
C ASN A 103 -11.59 16.03 -13.61
N ASN A 104 -11.83 17.03 -14.47
CA ASN A 104 -10.80 17.98 -14.95
C ASN A 104 -10.09 18.75 -13.82
N TYR A 105 -10.78 18.99 -12.70
CA TYR A 105 -10.24 19.74 -11.57
C TYR A 105 -8.95 19.09 -11.00
N ARG A 106 -8.83 17.76 -11.14
CA ARG A 106 -7.72 16.95 -10.60
C ARG A 106 -6.35 17.38 -11.11
N THR A 107 -6.26 17.88 -12.34
CA THR A 107 -5.00 18.32 -12.95
C THR A 107 -4.42 19.54 -12.26
N THR A 108 -5.29 20.46 -11.82
CA THR A 108 -4.89 21.70 -11.14
C THR A 108 -4.96 21.63 -9.62
N ASN A 109 -5.63 20.61 -9.07
CA ASN A 109 -5.85 20.47 -7.64
C ASN A 109 -4.54 20.13 -6.92
N GLU A 110 -4.12 20.97 -5.97
CA GLU A 110 -2.80 20.84 -5.34
C GLU A 110 -2.69 19.63 -4.40
N GLU A 111 -3.80 19.17 -3.81
CA GLU A 111 -3.87 17.92 -3.02
C GLU A 111 -3.65 16.71 -3.93
N LYS A 112 -4.34 16.65 -5.08
CA LYS A 112 -4.11 15.60 -6.07
C LYS A 112 -2.67 15.62 -6.57
N ARG A 113 -2.12 16.81 -6.90
CA ARG A 113 -0.70 16.98 -7.27
C ARG A 113 0.25 16.56 -6.17
N TYR A 114 -0.16 16.68 -4.93
CA TYR A 114 0.62 16.21 -3.82
C TYR A 114 0.63 14.68 -3.71
N LEU A 115 -0.53 14.04 -3.66
CA LEU A 115 -0.66 12.57 -3.65
C LEU A 115 0.12 11.92 -4.80
N ASP A 116 0.02 12.52 -5.98
CA ASP A 116 0.71 12.06 -7.17
C ASP A 116 2.25 12.16 -7.07
N ARG A 117 2.78 13.21 -6.43
CA ARG A 117 4.23 13.32 -6.16
C ARG A 117 4.71 12.34 -5.09
N MET A 118 3.85 11.98 -4.14
CA MET A 118 4.18 11.02 -3.09
C MET A 118 4.37 9.60 -3.62
N ASN A 119 3.64 9.25 -4.67
CA ASN A 119 3.71 7.93 -5.30
C ASN A 119 4.88 7.83 -6.32
N ASN A 120 5.94 8.62 -6.18
CA ASN A 120 7.03 8.65 -7.17
C ASN A 120 7.68 7.26 -7.32
N ASP A 121 8.04 6.60 -6.22
CA ASP A 121 8.70 5.29 -6.26
C ASP A 121 7.81 4.24 -6.95
N PHE A 122 6.52 4.20 -6.58
CA PHE A 122 5.51 3.38 -7.23
C PHE A 122 5.44 3.64 -8.75
N LEU A 123 5.43 4.90 -9.18
CA LEU A 123 5.40 5.26 -10.60
C LEU A 123 6.71 4.91 -11.32
N GLN A 124 7.86 5.07 -10.68
CA GLN A 124 9.16 4.72 -11.28
C GLN A 124 9.29 3.21 -11.47
N GLU A 125 8.79 2.38 -10.55
CA GLU A 125 8.77 0.92 -10.71
C GLU A 125 7.95 0.49 -11.95
N TYR A 126 6.74 1.06 -12.12
CA TYR A 126 5.94 0.82 -13.32
C TYR A 126 6.61 1.36 -14.60
N ARG A 127 7.23 2.56 -14.55
CA ARG A 127 7.93 3.14 -15.70
C ARG A 127 9.16 2.31 -16.09
N HIS A 128 9.87 1.75 -15.11
CA HIS A 128 10.98 0.84 -15.33
C HIS A 128 10.49 -0.42 -16.04
N GLY A 129 9.48 -1.11 -15.48
CA GLY A 129 8.87 -2.28 -16.12
C GLY A 129 8.32 -1.98 -17.53
N ALA A 130 7.73 -0.80 -17.73
CA ALA A 130 7.18 -0.39 -19.01
C ALA A 130 8.29 -0.12 -20.04
N GLU A 131 9.43 0.43 -19.64
CA GLU A 131 10.58 0.63 -20.52
C GLU A 131 11.23 -0.70 -20.92
N VAL A 132 11.32 -1.65 -19.98
CA VAL A 132 11.71 -3.04 -20.28
C VAL A 132 10.77 -3.58 -21.36
N HIS A 133 9.46 -3.54 -21.13
CA HIS A 133 8.46 -4.04 -22.06
C HIS A 133 8.58 -3.38 -23.44
N ARG A 134 8.70 -2.04 -23.49
CA ARG A 134 8.85 -1.29 -24.75
C ARG A 134 10.06 -1.73 -25.57
N GLN A 135 11.23 -1.86 -24.96
CA GLN A 135 12.43 -2.28 -25.69
C GLN A 135 12.35 -3.75 -26.13
N VAL A 136 11.80 -4.63 -25.30
CA VAL A 136 11.61 -6.05 -25.63
C VAL A 136 10.57 -6.22 -26.74
N ARG A 137 9.44 -5.49 -26.71
CA ARG A 137 8.43 -5.56 -27.78
C ARG A 137 8.99 -5.09 -29.11
N GLN A 138 9.80 -4.01 -29.12
CA GLN A 138 10.44 -3.52 -30.34
C GLN A 138 11.40 -4.56 -30.91
N TYR A 139 12.17 -5.22 -30.05
CA TYR A 139 12.99 -6.36 -30.43
C TYR A 139 12.14 -7.51 -30.98
N ALA A 140 11.06 -7.90 -30.32
CA ALA A 140 10.17 -8.97 -30.75
C ALA A 140 9.55 -8.67 -32.13
N GLN A 141 8.95 -7.50 -32.31
CA GLN A 141 8.35 -7.07 -33.59
C GLN A 141 9.36 -7.09 -34.75
N LYS A 142 10.61 -6.70 -34.48
CA LYS A 142 11.67 -6.71 -35.49
C LYS A 142 12.13 -8.13 -35.83
N ASN A 143 12.27 -9.02 -34.85
CA ASN A 143 12.98 -10.29 -35.00
C ASN A 143 12.07 -11.51 -35.19
N ILE A 144 10.82 -11.46 -34.75
CA ILE A 144 9.86 -12.54 -34.98
C ILE A 144 9.57 -12.67 -36.48
N LYS A 145 9.73 -13.88 -37.02
CA LYS A 145 9.49 -14.22 -38.43
C LYS A 145 8.92 -15.64 -38.55
N PRO A 146 8.10 -15.92 -39.58
CA PRO A 146 7.69 -17.28 -39.90
C PRO A 146 8.90 -18.20 -40.09
N GLY A 147 8.76 -19.46 -39.66
CA GLY A 147 9.84 -20.45 -39.64
C GLY A 147 10.55 -20.61 -38.30
N GLN A 148 10.38 -19.68 -37.36
CA GLN A 148 10.85 -19.84 -35.99
C GLN A 148 9.91 -20.74 -35.18
N THR A 149 10.48 -21.54 -34.29
CA THR A 149 9.69 -22.27 -33.30
C THR A 149 9.12 -21.29 -32.27
N LEU A 150 7.95 -21.59 -31.72
CA LEU A 150 7.39 -20.77 -30.65
C LEU A 150 8.28 -20.79 -29.39
N THR A 151 9.05 -21.85 -29.17
CA THR A 151 10.03 -21.94 -28.08
C THR A 151 11.15 -20.92 -28.24
N GLU A 152 11.76 -20.82 -29.42
CA GLU A 152 12.80 -19.83 -29.72
C GLU A 152 12.28 -18.39 -29.52
N ILE A 153 11.04 -18.12 -29.94
CA ILE A 153 10.41 -16.81 -29.76
C ILE A 153 10.21 -16.51 -28.26
N ALA A 154 9.65 -17.45 -27.51
CA ALA A 154 9.40 -17.28 -26.08
C ALA A 154 10.69 -17.03 -25.31
N GLU A 155 11.70 -17.87 -25.50
CA GLU A 155 13.00 -17.75 -24.82
C GLU A 155 13.71 -16.45 -25.20
N GLY A 156 13.65 -16.04 -26.48
CA GLY A 156 14.22 -14.78 -26.93
C GLY A 156 13.63 -13.54 -26.26
N ILE A 157 12.31 -13.53 -26.05
CA ILE A 157 11.60 -12.46 -25.31
C ILE A 157 11.94 -12.51 -23.83
N GLU A 158 11.84 -13.69 -23.22
CA GLU A 158 12.02 -13.85 -21.78
C GLU A 158 13.46 -13.54 -21.34
N ASP A 159 14.46 -13.95 -22.11
CA ASP A 159 15.86 -13.62 -21.83
C ASP A 159 16.13 -12.13 -21.99
N ALA A 160 15.44 -11.46 -22.92
CA ALA A 160 15.51 -10.02 -23.06
C ALA A 160 14.90 -9.31 -21.84
N VAL A 161 13.73 -9.74 -21.35
CA VAL A 161 13.12 -9.18 -20.13
C VAL A 161 14.05 -9.38 -18.93
N ARG A 162 14.53 -10.61 -18.68
CA ARG A 162 15.43 -10.93 -17.56
C ARG A 162 16.73 -10.11 -17.61
N ALA A 163 17.30 -9.91 -18.80
CA ALA A 163 18.50 -9.09 -18.95
C ALA A 163 18.22 -7.60 -18.68
N LEU A 164 17.09 -7.08 -19.17
CA LEU A 164 16.75 -5.67 -19.05
C LEU A 164 16.27 -5.27 -17.65
N THR A 165 15.62 -6.17 -16.90
CA THR A 165 15.33 -5.95 -15.48
C THR A 165 16.57 -6.10 -14.61
N GLY A 166 17.60 -6.80 -15.08
CA GLY A 166 18.78 -7.17 -14.28
C GLY A 166 18.54 -8.37 -13.35
N HIS A 167 17.41 -9.07 -13.51
CA HIS A 167 17.01 -10.18 -12.67
C HIS A 167 16.85 -11.45 -13.51
N GLN A 168 17.79 -12.38 -13.34
CA GLN A 168 17.84 -13.62 -14.11
C GLN A 168 16.91 -14.70 -13.57
N GLY A 169 16.43 -14.57 -12.33
CA GLY A 169 15.46 -15.49 -11.76
C GLY A 169 16.00 -16.89 -11.49
N LEU A 170 17.32 -17.02 -11.34
CA LEU A 170 18.00 -18.29 -11.04
C LEU A 170 18.33 -18.42 -9.55
N GLU A 171 18.51 -17.29 -8.86
CA GLU A 171 18.73 -17.24 -7.42
C GLU A 171 17.39 -17.19 -6.67
N GLU A 172 17.35 -17.80 -5.49
CA GLU A 172 16.16 -17.82 -4.65
C GLU A 172 15.68 -16.39 -4.34
N GLY A 173 14.42 -16.10 -4.66
CA GLY A 173 13.80 -14.79 -4.43
C GLY A 173 14.18 -13.71 -5.45
N ASP A 174 15.07 -13.97 -6.42
CA ASP A 174 15.45 -12.97 -7.43
C ASP A 174 14.27 -12.58 -8.34
N ASN A 175 13.53 -13.59 -8.83
CA ASN A 175 12.32 -13.40 -9.62
C ASN A 175 11.22 -12.58 -8.89
N ILE A 176 11.26 -12.48 -7.56
CA ILE A 176 10.28 -11.66 -6.82
C ILE A 176 10.65 -10.17 -6.88
N LYS A 177 11.95 -9.86 -6.98
CA LYS A 177 12.47 -8.48 -7.07
C LYS A 177 12.27 -7.89 -8.47
N GLY A 178 12.38 -8.69 -9.52
CA GLY A 178 12.10 -8.27 -10.88
C GLY A 178 12.24 -9.42 -11.87
N GLY A 179 11.73 -9.23 -13.09
CA GLY A 179 11.76 -10.26 -14.12
C GLY A 179 10.45 -10.35 -14.89
N MET A 180 10.11 -11.58 -15.31
CA MET A 180 8.85 -11.89 -16.01
C MET A 180 7.66 -11.69 -15.06
N GLY A 181 6.72 -10.84 -15.43
CA GLY A 181 5.47 -10.63 -14.67
C GLY A 181 4.54 -11.84 -14.74
N PHE A 182 4.56 -12.52 -15.88
CA PHE A 182 3.87 -13.77 -16.19
C PHE A 182 4.51 -14.38 -17.46
N PRO A 183 4.23 -15.66 -17.80
CA PRO A 183 4.87 -16.31 -18.94
C PRO A 183 4.54 -15.67 -20.29
N CYS A 184 5.48 -15.73 -21.24
CA CYS A 184 5.28 -15.19 -22.59
C CYS A 184 4.20 -15.99 -23.35
N GLY A 185 3.00 -15.46 -23.43
CA GLY A 185 1.91 -15.91 -24.27
C GLY A 185 2.22 -15.72 -25.76
N LEU A 186 2.04 -16.79 -26.52
CA LEU A 186 2.27 -16.88 -27.98
C LEU A 186 1.10 -17.60 -28.66
N SER A 187 -0.13 -17.27 -28.24
CA SER A 187 -1.36 -17.89 -28.73
C SER A 187 -1.54 -17.61 -30.23
N ILE A 188 -1.81 -18.64 -31.03
CA ILE A 188 -1.97 -18.51 -32.48
C ILE A 188 -3.42 -18.80 -32.95
N ASN A 189 -3.87 -18.04 -33.94
CA ASN A 189 -5.15 -18.23 -34.64
C ASN A 189 -6.36 -18.20 -33.69
N HIS A 190 -7.16 -19.27 -33.66
CA HIS A 190 -8.33 -19.43 -32.78
C HIS A 190 -8.01 -19.43 -31.27
N CYS A 191 -6.78 -19.74 -30.87
CA CYS A 191 -6.35 -19.61 -29.47
C CYS A 191 -6.12 -18.14 -29.16
N ALA A 192 -6.89 -17.56 -28.23
CA ALA A 192 -6.83 -16.16 -27.86
C ALA A 192 -5.73 -15.87 -26.83
N ALA A 193 -5.70 -16.61 -25.73
CA ALA A 193 -4.85 -16.33 -24.57
C ALA A 193 -4.27 -17.60 -23.92
N HIS A 194 -3.33 -17.42 -23.00
CA HIS A 194 -2.75 -18.44 -22.10
C HIS A 194 -2.02 -19.62 -22.76
N TYR A 195 -1.61 -19.51 -24.02
CA TYR A 195 -0.72 -20.50 -24.63
C TYR A 195 0.74 -20.03 -24.60
N THR A 196 1.61 -20.85 -24.02
CA THR A 196 3.06 -20.78 -24.17
C THR A 196 3.60 -22.20 -24.38
N PRO A 197 4.66 -22.43 -25.19
CA PRO A 197 5.16 -23.79 -25.44
C PRO A 197 5.66 -24.45 -24.15
N ASN A 198 5.33 -25.73 -23.95
CA ASN A 198 6.01 -26.60 -22.97
C ASN A 198 7.27 -27.21 -23.60
N ALA A 199 8.14 -27.81 -22.77
CA ALA A 199 9.32 -28.54 -23.26
C ALA A 199 8.94 -29.59 -24.34
N GLY A 200 9.71 -29.63 -25.43
CA GLY A 200 9.47 -30.55 -26.55
C GLY A 200 8.41 -30.10 -27.56
N ASN A 201 7.80 -28.91 -27.39
CA ASN A 201 6.92 -28.33 -28.39
C ASN A 201 7.66 -28.07 -29.72
N LYS A 202 7.04 -28.43 -30.84
CA LYS A 202 7.59 -28.30 -32.20
C LYS A 202 6.78 -27.36 -33.09
N MET A 203 5.90 -26.56 -32.49
CA MET A 203 5.07 -25.63 -33.24
C MET A 203 5.95 -24.53 -33.83
N VAL A 204 5.81 -24.33 -35.14
CA VAL A 204 6.55 -23.34 -35.91
C VAL A 204 5.58 -22.28 -36.38
N LEU A 205 5.94 -21.01 -36.18
CA LEU A 205 5.15 -19.88 -36.65
C LEU A 205 5.07 -19.88 -38.18
N GLN A 206 3.85 -19.81 -38.72
CA GLN A 206 3.59 -19.83 -40.16
C GLN A 206 3.27 -18.43 -40.70
N GLN A 207 3.39 -18.27 -42.02
CA GLN A 207 3.07 -17.01 -42.72
C GLN A 207 1.63 -16.55 -42.48
N GLY A 208 0.68 -17.50 -42.45
CA GLY A 208 -0.75 -17.22 -42.30
C GLY A 208 -1.25 -17.17 -40.85
N ASP A 209 -0.36 -17.25 -39.86
CA ASP A 209 -0.75 -17.26 -38.45
C ASP A 209 -1.06 -15.84 -37.93
N VAL A 210 -2.06 -15.76 -37.05
CA VAL A 210 -2.37 -14.58 -36.23
C VAL A 210 -1.90 -14.84 -34.80
N MET A 211 -0.73 -14.31 -34.44
CA MET A 211 -0.08 -14.59 -33.15
C MET A 211 -0.27 -13.43 -32.19
N LYS A 212 -0.79 -13.70 -30.99
CA LYS A 212 -0.77 -12.75 -29.88
C LYS A 212 0.54 -12.93 -29.13
N VAL A 213 1.30 -11.85 -28.99
CA VAL A 213 2.50 -11.79 -28.16
C VAL A 213 2.13 -11.01 -26.91
N ASP A 214 2.04 -11.74 -25.80
CA ASP A 214 1.56 -11.24 -24.53
C ASP A 214 2.58 -11.61 -23.45
N PHE A 215 3.19 -10.63 -22.81
CA PHE A 215 4.21 -10.89 -21.81
C PHE A 215 4.28 -9.77 -20.77
N GLY A 216 4.50 -10.15 -19.53
CA GLY A 216 4.66 -9.22 -18.42
C GLY A 216 6.11 -8.92 -18.10
N ALA A 217 6.39 -7.69 -17.67
CA ALA A 217 7.63 -7.32 -16.99
C ALA A 217 7.28 -6.68 -15.64
N HIS A 218 8.04 -6.98 -14.59
CA HIS A 218 7.80 -6.35 -13.28
C HIS A 218 9.08 -5.95 -12.57
N ILE A 219 8.93 -4.97 -11.67
CA ILE A 219 9.90 -4.56 -10.66
C ILE A 219 9.16 -4.51 -9.32
N ASN A 220 9.65 -5.22 -8.30
CA ASN A 220 9.05 -5.33 -6.96
C ASN A 220 7.55 -5.67 -6.98
N GLY A 221 7.14 -6.58 -7.86
CA GLY A 221 5.74 -6.96 -8.06
C GLY A 221 4.84 -5.93 -8.75
N ARG A 222 5.36 -4.80 -9.25
CA ARG A 222 4.61 -3.87 -10.12
C ARG A 222 4.61 -4.39 -11.54
N ILE A 223 3.57 -5.15 -11.89
CA ILE A 223 3.49 -5.87 -13.16
C ILE A 223 2.99 -4.92 -14.25
N VAL A 224 3.77 -4.79 -15.32
CA VAL A 224 3.31 -4.20 -16.58
C VAL A 224 2.83 -5.34 -17.46
N ASP A 225 1.52 -5.39 -17.62
CA ASP A 225 0.78 -6.22 -18.54
C ASP A 225 0.51 -5.47 -19.85
N SER A 226 0.95 -6.04 -20.98
CA SER A 226 0.77 -5.44 -22.30
C SER A 226 1.05 -6.45 -23.40
N ALA A 227 0.17 -6.44 -24.40
CA ALA A 227 0.16 -7.41 -25.48
C ALA A 227 -0.05 -6.73 -26.84
N PHE A 228 0.37 -7.42 -27.89
CA PHE A 228 0.13 -7.02 -29.27
C PHE A 228 -0.02 -8.23 -30.17
N THR A 229 -0.75 -8.06 -31.27
CA THR A 229 -0.88 -9.10 -32.30
C THR A 229 0.15 -8.90 -33.42
N MET A 230 0.76 -10.00 -33.87
CA MET A 230 1.61 -10.08 -35.05
C MET A 230 0.95 -10.92 -36.13
N THR A 231 1.00 -10.39 -37.35
CA THR A 231 0.60 -11.06 -38.59
C THR A 231 1.66 -10.79 -39.65
N PHE A 232 1.72 -11.65 -40.66
CA PHE A 232 2.61 -11.49 -41.81
C PHE A 232 1.83 -11.44 -43.14
N ASP A 233 0.52 -11.64 -43.07
CA ASP A 233 -0.41 -11.51 -44.18
C ASP A 233 -1.32 -10.29 -43.92
N PRO A 234 -1.36 -9.31 -44.86
CA PRO A 234 -2.19 -8.12 -44.72
C PRO A 234 -3.70 -8.41 -44.71
N VAL A 235 -4.14 -9.62 -45.05
CA VAL A 235 -5.56 -10.03 -44.97
C VAL A 235 -6.15 -9.83 -43.56
N TYR A 236 -5.31 -9.81 -42.53
CA TYR A 236 -5.73 -9.64 -41.14
C TYR A 236 -5.63 -8.18 -40.64
N ASP A 237 -5.18 -7.23 -41.46
CA ASP A 237 -4.93 -5.85 -41.01
C ASP A 237 -6.19 -5.19 -40.43
N ASN A 238 -7.36 -5.43 -41.04
CA ASN A 238 -8.64 -4.94 -40.50
C ASN A 238 -9.02 -5.60 -39.17
N LEU A 239 -8.68 -6.87 -38.95
CA LEU A 239 -8.90 -7.52 -37.65
C LEU A 239 -8.03 -6.85 -36.57
N LEU A 240 -6.76 -6.59 -36.87
CA LEU A 240 -5.85 -5.90 -35.96
C LEU A 240 -6.30 -4.46 -35.70
N ALA A 241 -6.74 -3.74 -36.74
CA ALA A 241 -7.26 -2.39 -36.61
C ALA A 241 -8.49 -2.32 -35.70
N ALA A 242 -9.44 -3.25 -35.88
CA ALA A 242 -10.64 -3.33 -35.06
C ALA A 242 -10.31 -3.52 -33.57
N VAL A 243 -9.45 -4.50 -33.26
CA VAL A 243 -9.07 -4.80 -31.86
C VAL A 243 -8.24 -3.67 -31.25
N LYS A 244 -7.34 -3.07 -32.03
CA LYS A 244 -6.54 -1.94 -31.55
C LYS A 244 -7.41 -0.72 -31.26
N ASP A 245 -8.38 -0.41 -32.13
CA ASP A 245 -9.30 0.70 -31.91
C ASP A 245 -10.22 0.44 -30.71
N ALA A 246 -10.69 -0.79 -30.54
CA ALA A 246 -11.47 -1.20 -29.37
C ALA A 246 -10.67 -1.08 -28.07
N THR A 247 -9.40 -1.52 -28.02
CA THR A 247 -8.52 -1.34 -26.86
C THR A 247 -8.27 0.14 -26.57
N ASN A 248 -7.97 0.95 -27.59
CA ASN A 248 -7.79 2.40 -27.42
C ASN A 248 -9.08 3.11 -26.96
N THR A 249 -10.24 2.61 -27.40
CA THR A 249 -11.55 3.05 -26.91
C THR A 249 -11.68 2.72 -25.42
N GLY A 250 -11.37 1.49 -25.00
CA GLY A 250 -11.35 1.12 -23.59
C GLY A 250 -10.45 2.01 -22.74
N ILE A 251 -9.23 2.31 -23.20
CA ILE A 251 -8.27 3.19 -22.51
C ILE A 251 -8.81 4.62 -22.40
N ARG A 252 -9.43 5.13 -23.47
CA ARG A 252 -10.00 6.48 -23.51
C ARG A 252 -11.22 6.63 -22.59
N GLU A 253 -12.03 5.58 -22.47
CA GLU A 253 -13.21 5.58 -21.60
C GLU A 253 -12.86 5.23 -20.15
N ALA A 254 -11.71 4.61 -19.88
CA ALA A 254 -11.25 4.32 -18.53
C ALA A 254 -10.92 5.60 -17.74
N GLY A 255 -11.30 5.62 -16.46
CA GLY A 255 -11.02 6.74 -15.57
C GLY A 255 -11.64 6.57 -14.19
N ILE A 256 -11.19 7.36 -13.22
CA ILE A 256 -11.73 7.35 -11.86
C ILE A 256 -13.24 7.64 -11.92
N ASP A 257 -14.00 6.87 -11.16
CA ASP A 257 -15.47 6.90 -11.05
C ASP A 257 -16.26 6.37 -12.27
N VAL A 258 -15.58 5.92 -13.33
CA VAL A 258 -16.20 5.29 -14.50
C VAL A 258 -16.65 3.87 -14.16
N ARG A 259 -17.87 3.50 -14.60
CA ARG A 259 -18.39 2.13 -14.43
C ARG A 259 -17.76 1.19 -15.44
N MET A 260 -17.41 -0.01 -14.98
CA MET A 260 -16.85 -1.06 -15.84
C MET A 260 -17.76 -1.41 -17.02
N SER A 261 -19.08 -1.44 -16.80
CA SER A 261 -20.06 -1.72 -17.87
C SER A 261 -20.12 -0.67 -18.98
N ASP A 262 -19.86 0.60 -18.67
CA ASP A 262 -19.84 1.68 -19.66
C ASP A 262 -18.63 1.49 -20.60
N ILE A 263 -17.47 1.16 -20.03
CA ILE A 263 -16.24 0.85 -20.77
C ILE A 263 -16.49 -0.35 -21.69
N GLY A 264 -17.08 -1.43 -21.18
CA GLY A 264 -17.39 -2.61 -21.98
C GLY A 264 -18.39 -2.37 -23.10
N ALA A 265 -19.37 -1.50 -22.89
CA ALA A 265 -20.30 -1.10 -23.95
C ALA A 265 -19.59 -0.33 -25.07
N ALA A 266 -18.71 0.63 -24.72
CA ALA A 266 -17.96 1.41 -25.69
C ALA A 266 -16.93 0.56 -26.47
N ILE A 267 -16.25 -0.36 -25.79
CA ILE A 267 -15.34 -1.33 -26.42
C ILE A 267 -16.11 -2.17 -27.45
N GLN A 268 -17.28 -2.70 -27.07
CA GLN A 268 -18.09 -3.52 -27.96
C GLN A 268 -18.57 -2.76 -29.18
N GLU A 269 -19.06 -1.54 -28.99
CA GLU A 269 -19.51 -0.67 -30.09
C GLU A 269 -18.39 -0.41 -31.09
N ALA A 270 -17.18 -0.05 -30.60
CA ALA A 270 -16.02 0.16 -31.45
C ALA A 270 -15.64 -1.13 -32.19
N MET A 271 -15.49 -2.25 -31.48
CA MET A 271 -15.08 -3.54 -32.04
C MET A 271 -16.05 -4.05 -33.12
N GLU A 272 -17.35 -4.07 -32.81
CA GLU A 272 -18.39 -4.66 -33.68
C GLU A 272 -18.79 -3.73 -34.84
N SER A 273 -18.19 -2.54 -34.93
CA SER A 273 -18.33 -1.65 -36.09
C SER A 273 -17.45 -2.07 -37.29
N TYR A 274 -16.51 -3.00 -37.08
CA TYR A 274 -15.59 -3.48 -38.10
C TYR A 274 -16.02 -4.83 -38.70
N GLU A 275 -15.66 -5.02 -39.96
CA GLU A 275 -15.72 -6.30 -40.66
C GLU A 275 -14.38 -6.60 -41.35
N VAL A 276 -14.10 -7.88 -41.56
CA VAL A 276 -12.87 -8.37 -42.20
C VAL A 276 -13.24 -9.36 -43.29
N GLU A 277 -12.54 -9.31 -44.42
CA GLU A 277 -12.71 -10.30 -45.48
C GLU A 277 -11.50 -11.23 -45.49
N ILE A 278 -11.72 -12.52 -45.22
CA ILE A 278 -10.67 -13.56 -45.23
C ILE A 278 -11.11 -14.65 -46.20
N ASN A 279 -10.26 -14.94 -47.20
CA ASN A 279 -10.53 -15.95 -48.23
C ASN A 279 -11.89 -15.78 -48.93
N GLY A 280 -12.29 -14.54 -49.24
CA GLY A 280 -13.55 -14.22 -49.91
C GLY A 280 -14.80 -14.34 -49.02
N THR A 281 -14.63 -14.51 -47.71
CA THR A 281 -15.73 -14.53 -46.74
C THR A 281 -15.61 -13.34 -45.80
N THR A 282 -16.67 -12.53 -45.71
CA THR A 282 -16.76 -11.41 -44.77
C THR A 282 -17.21 -11.89 -43.39
N TYR A 283 -16.49 -11.48 -42.36
CA TYR A 283 -16.78 -11.75 -40.96
C TYR A 283 -16.95 -10.43 -40.21
N PRO A 284 -18.05 -10.25 -39.44
CA PRO A 284 -18.08 -9.20 -38.42
C PRO A 284 -17.08 -9.54 -37.32
N VAL A 285 -16.33 -8.56 -36.84
CA VAL A 285 -15.44 -8.75 -35.69
C VAL A 285 -16.29 -8.80 -34.42
N LYS A 286 -16.13 -9.85 -33.61
CA LYS A 286 -16.88 -10.02 -32.37
C LYS A 286 -15.95 -9.92 -31.18
N ALA A 287 -16.35 -9.16 -30.16
CA ALA A 287 -15.68 -9.21 -28.86
C ALA A 287 -15.81 -10.62 -28.24
N ILE A 288 -14.73 -11.15 -27.69
CA ILE A 288 -14.76 -12.43 -26.95
C ILE A 288 -15.39 -12.20 -25.57
N ARG A 289 -16.70 -12.42 -25.48
CA ARG A 289 -17.53 -11.96 -24.34
C ARG A 289 -17.20 -12.57 -22.97
N ASN A 290 -16.38 -13.61 -22.90
CA ASN A 290 -15.92 -14.24 -21.66
C ASN A 290 -14.41 -14.05 -21.41
N LEU A 291 -13.80 -13.08 -22.08
CA LEU A 291 -12.50 -12.49 -21.71
C LEU A 291 -12.71 -11.04 -21.30
N ASN A 292 -11.83 -10.52 -20.45
CA ASN A 292 -12.00 -9.24 -19.77
C ASN A 292 -10.62 -8.69 -19.43
N GLY A 293 -10.45 -7.38 -19.44
CA GLY A 293 -9.34 -6.77 -18.70
C GLY A 293 -9.54 -6.89 -17.20
N HIS A 294 -8.59 -6.39 -16.41
CA HIS A 294 -8.59 -6.60 -14.96
C HIS A 294 -7.78 -5.55 -14.22
N ASN A 295 -8.03 -5.38 -12.91
CA ASN A 295 -7.08 -4.65 -12.07
C ASN A 295 -5.84 -5.51 -11.78
N ILE A 296 -4.72 -4.83 -11.53
CA ILE A 296 -3.43 -5.43 -11.18
C ILE A 296 -3.05 -4.95 -9.79
N ASP A 297 -2.81 -5.89 -8.88
CA ASP A 297 -2.27 -5.61 -7.55
C ASP A 297 -0.79 -5.99 -7.48
N GLN A 298 -0.11 -5.59 -6.40
CA GLN A 298 1.30 -5.92 -6.23
C GLN A 298 1.50 -7.44 -6.13
N HIS A 299 2.31 -8.01 -7.03
CA HIS A 299 2.55 -9.46 -7.20
C HIS A 299 1.32 -10.30 -7.60
N VAL A 300 0.18 -9.68 -7.93
CA VAL A 300 -1.05 -10.39 -8.27
C VAL A 300 -1.59 -9.82 -9.58
N ILE A 301 -1.52 -10.63 -10.64
CA ILE A 301 -1.92 -10.21 -11.98
C ILE A 301 -3.41 -9.85 -12.06
N HIS A 302 -4.27 -10.60 -11.37
CA HIS A 302 -5.72 -10.37 -11.29
C HIS A 302 -6.12 -9.96 -9.87
N GLY A 303 -6.34 -8.66 -9.65
CA GLY A 303 -6.71 -8.10 -8.33
C GLY A 303 -8.20 -8.21 -7.96
N GLY A 304 -9.01 -8.87 -8.79
CA GLY A 304 -10.42 -9.21 -8.50
C GLY A 304 -11.49 -8.33 -9.16
N LYS A 305 -11.15 -7.17 -9.72
CA LYS A 305 -12.03 -6.38 -10.60
C LYS A 305 -11.80 -6.77 -12.05
N SER A 306 -12.88 -6.91 -12.82
CA SER A 306 -12.83 -7.21 -14.25
C SER A 306 -13.37 -6.04 -15.08
N VAL A 307 -12.67 -5.70 -16.16
CA VAL A 307 -13.07 -4.72 -17.16
C VAL A 307 -13.73 -5.47 -18.31
N PRO A 308 -15.07 -5.45 -18.44
CA PRO A 308 -15.74 -6.16 -19.51
C PRO A 308 -15.41 -5.54 -20.87
N ILE A 309 -15.44 -6.37 -21.92
CA ILE A 309 -15.30 -5.93 -23.32
C ILE A 309 -16.61 -6.02 -24.10
N VAL A 310 -17.70 -6.25 -23.37
CA VAL A 310 -19.08 -6.28 -23.86
C VAL A 310 -19.98 -5.50 -22.91
N LYS A 311 -21.10 -4.98 -23.42
CA LYS A 311 -22.10 -4.33 -22.58
C LYS A 311 -22.61 -5.29 -21.49
N GLY A 312 -22.81 -4.76 -20.27
CA GLY A 312 -23.21 -5.55 -19.12
C GLY A 312 -23.94 -4.71 -18.07
N GLY A 313 -24.27 -5.34 -16.93
CA GLY A 313 -24.99 -4.70 -15.82
C GLY A 313 -24.09 -4.27 -14.66
N ASP A 314 -22.78 -4.53 -14.70
CA ASP A 314 -21.86 -4.26 -13.61
C ASP A 314 -21.79 -2.76 -13.28
N GLN A 315 -22.06 -2.41 -12.03
CA GLN A 315 -22.02 -1.02 -11.54
C GLN A 315 -20.71 -0.70 -10.81
N THR A 316 -19.77 -1.65 -10.72
CA THR A 316 -18.44 -1.46 -10.14
C THR A 316 -17.70 -0.35 -10.89
N LYS A 317 -16.98 0.48 -10.14
CA LYS A 317 -16.24 1.62 -10.67
C LYS A 317 -14.73 1.44 -10.53
N MET A 318 -14.02 2.08 -11.44
CA MET A 318 -12.60 2.35 -11.32
C MET A 318 -12.33 3.40 -10.24
N GLU A 319 -11.31 3.17 -9.41
CA GLU A 319 -10.98 4.00 -8.25
C GLU A 319 -9.58 4.62 -8.38
N GLU A 320 -9.35 5.70 -7.64
CA GLU A 320 -8.06 6.39 -7.62
C GLU A 320 -6.94 5.48 -7.08
N GLY A 321 -5.78 5.50 -7.74
CA GLY A 321 -4.61 4.72 -7.34
C GLY A 321 -4.59 3.29 -7.88
N GLU A 322 -5.68 2.81 -8.47
CA GLU A 322 -5.75 1.49 -9.09
C GLU A 322 -4.93 1.42 -10.39
N VAL A 323 -4.51 0.20 -10.71
CA VAL A 323 -3.80 -0.13 -11.96
C VAL A 323 -4.65 -1.16 -12.69
N PHE A 324 -4.84 -0.98 -13.99
CA PHE A 324 -5.63 -1.89 -14.82
C PHE A 324 -4.86 -2.34 -16.05
N ALA A 325 -5.04 -3.59 -16.43
CA ALA A 325 -4.79 -4.08 -17.76
C ALA A 325 -6.07 -3.85 -18.59
N ILE A 326 -5.99 -2.99 -19.60
CA ILE A 326 -7.07 -2.80 -20.57
C ILE A 326 -6.72 -3.61 -21.81
N GLU A 327 -7.30 -4.79 -21.88
CA GLU A 327 -7.18 -5.71 -23.00
C GLU A 327 -8.53 -5.92 -23.69
N THR A 328 -8.46 -6.12 -25.01
CA THR A 328 -9.62 -6.52 -25.80
C THR A 328 -9.24 -7.62 -26.77
N PHE A 329 -10.22 -8.49 -27.04
CA PHE A 329 -10.06 -9.62 -27.93
C PHE A 329 -11.15 -9.63 -28.99
N GLY A 330 -10.75 -9.53 -30.25
CA GLY A 330 -11.64 -9.66 -31.40
C GLY A 330 -11.53 -11.06 -32.00
N SER A 331 -12.66 -11.63 -32.44
CA SER A 331 -12.73 -12.94 -33.05
C SER A 331 -13.61 -12.94 -34.30
N THR A 332 -13.21 -13.70 -35.33
CA THR A 332 -14.07 -14.04 -36.47
C THR A 332 -14.99 -15.24 -36.19
N GLY A 333 -14.85 -15.87 -35.03
CA GLY A 333 -15.56 -17.09 -34.62
C GLY A 333 -16.87 -16.83 -33.86
N LYS A 334 -17.03 -17.51 -32.73
CA LYS A 334 -18.22 -17.38 -31.86
C LYS A 334 -18.13 -16.21 -30.88
N GLY A 335 -16.96 -15.57 -30.76
CA GLY A 335 -16.71 -14.54 -29.75
C GLY A 335 -16.85 -15.14 -28.36
N TYR A 336 -16.38 -16.37 -28.16
CA TYR A 336 -16.42 -17.08 -26.88
C TYR A 336 -15.34 -18.15 -26.85
N VAL A 337 -14.52 -18.15 -25.80
CA VAL A 337 -13.41 -19.09 -25.64
C VAL A 337 -13.73 -20.21 -24.68
N ARG A 338 -13.07 -21.35 -24.87
CA ARG A 338 -13.06 -22.49 -23.96
C ARG A 338 -11.63 -22.99 -23.79
N ASP A 339 -11.39 -23.65 -22.67
CA ASP A 339 -10.15 -24.36 -22.41
C ASP A 339 -9.90 -25.41 -23.50
N ASP A 340 -8.71 -25.38 -24.10
CA ASP A 340 -8.23 -26.35 -25.07
C ASP A 340 -6.71 -26.50 -24.99
N MET A 341 -6.15 -27.51 -25.64
CA MET A 341 -4.72 -27.83 -25.69
C MET A 341 -4.11 -28.16 -24.32
N GLU A 342 -2.78 -28.31 -24.27
CA GLU A 342 -2.08 -28.64 -23.04
C GLU A 342 -1.83 -27.39 -22.19
N THR A 343 -2.18 -27.46 -20.90
CA THR A 343 -1.93 -26.38 -19.94
C THR A 343 -0.44 -26.12 -19.74
N SER A 344 -0.03 -24.86 -19.85
CA SER A 344 1.33 -24.42 -19.58
C SER A 344 1.42 -23.35 -18.49
N HIS A 345 0.38 -22.55 -18.27
CA HIS A 345 0.36 -21.48 -17.27
C HIS A 345 -0.21 -21.96 -15.92
N TYR A 346 0.41 -21.49 -14.85
CA TYR A 346 0.04 -21.78 -13.47
C TYR A 346 0.30 -20.57 -12.59
N ALA A 347 -0.48 -20.37 -11.54
CA ALA A 347 -0.17 -19.37 -10.51
C ALA A 347 -0.60 -19.89 -9.14
N LYS A 348 0.12 -19.49 -8.09
CA LYS A 348 -0.31 -19.78 -6.72
C LYS A 348 -1.52 -18.92 -6.37
N VAL A 349 -2.53 -19.52 -5.75
CA VAL A 349 -3.69 -18.78 -5.25
C VAL A 349 -3.28 -17.96 -4.00
N PRO A 350 -3.44 -16.61 -3.99
CA PRO A 350 -2.98 -15.76 -2.88
C PRO A 350 -3.52 -16.18 -1.50
N ASN A 351 -4.77 -16.66 -1.45
CA ASN A 351 -5.46 -17.15 -0.26
C ASN A 351 -5.75 -18.66 -0.35
N ALA A 352 -4.77 -19.43 -0.85
CA ALA A 352 -4.88 -20.88 -0.98
C ALA A 352 -5.35 -21.56 0.33
N PRO A 353 -6.19 -22.60 0.25
CA PRO A 353 -6.61 -23.37 1.41
C PRO A 353 -5.42 -24.05 2.09
N ASN A 354 -5.46 -24.13 3.43
CA ASN A 354 -4.43 -24.85 4.18
C ASN A 354 -4.68 -26.37 4.10
N VAL A 355 -4.07 -27.02 3.11
CA VAL A 355 -4.19 -28.46 2.86
C VAL A 355 -2.90 -29.17 3.23
N SER A 356 -3.00 -30.24 4.04
CA SER A 356 -1.86 -31.08 4.37
C SER A 356 -1.43 -31.91 3.17
N LEU A 357 -0.39 -31.47 2.48
CA LEU A 357 0.21 -32.21 1.37
C LEU A 357 0.87 -33.48 1.90
N ARG A 358 0.48 -34.66 1.39
CA ARG A 358 1.13 -35.93 1.74
C ARG A 358 2.30 -36.27 0.81
N LEU A 359 2.21 -35.84 -0.44
CA LEU A 359 3.18 -36.14 -1.48
C LEU A 359 4.43 -35.26 -1.33
N SER A 360 5.61 -35.87 -1.21
CA SER A 360 6.88 -35.14 -1.05
C SER A 360 7.21 -34.26 -2.24
N SER A 361 6.95 -34.71 -3.47
CA SER A 361 7.17 -33.91 -4.68
C SER A 361 6.29 -32.65 -4.72
N ALA A 362 5.05 -32.72 -4.21
CA ALA A 362 4.18 -31.54 -4.11
C ALA A 362 4.69 -30.53 -3.07
N LYS A 363 5.16 -31.00 -1.90
CA LYS A 363 5.77 -30.12 -0.88
C LYS A 363 7.02 -29.41 -1.41
N ASN A 364 7.90 -30.17 -2.05
CA ASN A 364 9.14 -29.64 -2.60
C ASN A 364 8.85 -28.62 -3.69
N LEU A 365 7.93 -28.93 -4.60
CA LEU A 365 7.53 -28.01 -5.66
C LEU A 365 6.85 -26.75 -5.12
N LEU A 366 5.99 -26.86 -4.11
CA LEU A 366 5.37 -25.69 -3.48
C LEU A 366 6.42 -24.78 -2.83
N ASN A 367 7.46 -25.34 -2.21
CA ASN A 367 8.57 -24.56 -1.67
C ASN A 367 9.30 -23.80 -2.79
N VAL A 368 9.57 -24.45 -3.93
CA VAL A 368 10.16 -23.82 -5.11
C VAL A 368 9.27 -22.68 -5.61
N ILE A 369 7.95 -22.91 -5.73
CA ILE A 369 6.99 -21.89 -6.18
C ILE A 369 6.98 -20.69 -5.21
N ASN A 370 6.88 -20.93 -3.90
CA ASN A 370 6.86 -19.86 -2.90
C ASN A 370 8.13 -19.00 -2.94
N LYS A 371 9.28 -19.65 -3.12
CA LYS A 371 10.59 -18.99 -3.09
C LYS A 371 10.94 -18.24 -4.38
N ASN A 372 10.42 -18.69 -5.52
CA ASN A 372 10.79 -18.13 -6.82
C ASN A 372 9.70 -17.26 -7.43
N PHE A 373 8.43 -17.61 -7.26
CA PHE A 373 7.32 -16.92 -7.94
C PHE A 373 6.38 -16.21 -6.95
N GLY A 374 6.26 -16.73 -5.72
CA GLY A 374 5.24 -16.23 -4.79
C GLY A 374 3.85 -16.44 -5.39
N THR A 375 3.17 -15.36 -5.73
CA THR A 375 1.87 -15.34 -6.42
C THR A 375 1.97 -14.96 -7.91
N LEU A 376 3.16 -14.65 -8.42
CA LEU A 376 3.36 -14.38 -9.84
C LEU A 376 3.06 -15.64 -10.66
N PRO A 377 2.39 -15.52 -11.82
CA PRO A 377 2.23 -16.63 -12.74
C PRO A 377 3.56 -17.17 -13.26
N PHE A 378 3.63 -18.48 -13.46
CA PHE A 378 4.78 -19.20 -14.01
C PHE A 378 4.32 -20.25 -15.02
N CYS A 379 5.27 -20.80 -15.79
CA CYS A 379 5.01 -21.91 -16.70
C CYS A 379 5.96 -23.08 -16.46
N ARG A 380 5.67 -24.22 -17.09
CA ARG A 380 6.49 -25.45 -16.99
C ARG A 380 7.96 -25.20 -17.36
N ARG A 381 8.21 -24.44 -18.44
CA ARG A 381 9.58 -24.07 -18.86
C ARG A 381 10.36 -23.31 -17.77
N TYR A 382 9.68 -22.56 -16.91
CA TYR A 382 10.36 -21.84 -15.82
C TYR A 382 10.79 -22.80 -14.72
N LEU A 383 9.98 -23.83 -14.43
CA LEU A 383 10.38 -24.91 -13.55
C LEU A 383 11.54 -25.72 -14.13
N ASP A 384 11.50 -26.01 -15.44
CA ASP A 384 12.59 -26.71 -16.15
C ASP A 384 13.90 -25.90 -16.04
N ARG A 385 13.85 -24.58 -16.26
CA ARG A 385 15.00 -23.67 -16.14
C ARG A 385 15.57 -23.60 -14.72
N LEU A 386 14.74 -23.79 -13.69
CA LEU A 386 15.16 -23.92 -12.29
C LEU A 386 15.69 -25.32 -11.95
N GLY A 387 15.87 -26.19 -12.94
CA GLY A 387 16.38 -27.55 -12.77
C GLY A 387 15.38 -28.50 -12.11
N GLN A 388 14.08 -28.17 -12.08
CA GLN A 388 13.06 -29.09 -11.59
C GLN A 388 12.80 -30.17 -12.64
N ASP A 389 12.82 -31.43 -12.23
CA ASP A 389 12.48 -32.58 -13.06
C ASP A 389 11.28 -33.35 -12.48
N LYS A 390 10.59 -34.13 -13.32
CA LYS A 390 9.51 -35.05 -12.92
C LYS A 390 8.44 -34.43 -11.99
N TYR A 391 8.22 -33.12 -12.09
CA TYR A 391 7.39 -32.35 -11.16
C TYR A 391 5.89 -32.42 -11.45
N LEU A 392 5.47 -32.91 -12.62
CA LEU A 392 4.07 -32.90 -13.06
C LEU A 392 3.10 -33.56 -12.07
N LEU A 393 3.50 -34.67 -11.44
CA LEU A 393 2.68 -35.30 -10.40
C LEU A 393 2.49 -34.39 -9.18
N GLY A 394 3.57 -33.72 -8.77
CA GLY A 394 3.52 -32.74 -7.69
C GLY A 394 2.66 -31.53 -8.06
N LEU A 395 2.82 -31.01 -9.26
CA LEU A 395 2.06 -29.86 -9.79
C LEU A 395 0.56 -30.18 -9.86
N ASN A 396 0.18 -31.34 -10.41
CA ASN A 396 -1.22 -31.77 -10.46
C ASN A 396 -1.82 -31.96 -9.06
N ASN A 397 -1.02 -32.40 -8.08
CA ASN A 397 -1.47 -32.49 -6.70
C ASN A 397 -1.71 -31.10 -6.07
N LEU A 398 -0.87 -30.10 -6.38
CA LEU A 398 -1.09 -28.72 -5.94
C LEU A 398 -2.34 -28.11 -6.57
N VAL A 399 -2.59 -28.38 -7.85
CA VAL A 399 -3.79 -27.94 -8.57
C VAL A 399 -5.05 -28.54 -7.98
N SER A 400 -5.11 -29.87 -7.87
CA SER A 400 -6.26 -30.57 -7.27
C SER A 400 -6.50 -30.22 -5.79
N SER A 401 -5.48 -29.71 -5.09
CA SER A 401 -5.61 -29.22 -3.70
C SER A 401 -6.06 -27.76 -3.60
N GLY A 402 -6.21 -27.05 -4.73
CA GLY A 402 -6.59 -25.64 -4.78
C GLY A 402 -5.48 -24.66 -4.36
N ILE A 403 -4.23 -25.11 -4.26
CA ILE A 403 -3.09 -24.28 -3.85
C ILE A 403 -2.53 -23.50 -5.04
N VAL A 404 -2.51 -24.16 -6.20
CA VAL A 404 -2.09 -23.59 -7.48
C VAL A 404 -3.30 -23.65 -8.41
N GLN A 405 -3.55 -22.60 -9.17
CA GLN A 405 -4.53 -22.59 -10.24
C GLN A 405 -3.80 -22.86 -11.56
N ASP A 406 -4.36 -23.74 -12.38
CA ASP A 406 -3.94 -23.93 -13.76
C ASP A 406 -4.76 -23.05 -14.70
N TYR A 407 -4.09 -22.49 -15.71
CA TYR A 407 -4.67 -21.57 -16.68
C TYR A 407 -4.46 -22.18 -18.09
N PRO A 408 -5.36 -23.06 -18.54
CA PRO A 408 -5.24 -23.66 -19.87
C PRO A 408 -5.39 -22.60 -20.97
N PRO A 409 -4.85 -22.88 -22.18
CA PRO A 409 -5.09 -22.06 -23.35
C PRO A 409 -6.58 -21.86 -23.64
N LEU A 410 -6.95 -20.62 -23.99
CA LEU A 410 -8.34 -20.22 -24.18
C LEU A 410 -8.62 -20.04 -25.68
N CYS A 411 -9.41 -20.95 -26.25
CA CYS A 411 -9.64 -21.06 -27.70
C CYS A 411 -11.10 -20.81 -28.10
N ASP A 412 -11.30 -20.02 -29.16
CA ASP A 412 -12.56 -19.99 -29.92
C ASP A 412 -12.60 -21.22 -30.87
N ILE A 413 -13.63 -21.32 -31.71
CA ILE A 413 -13.81 -22.44 -32.63
C ILE A 413 -12.64 -22.56 -33.61
N LYS A 414 -12.16 -23.78 -33.81
CA LYS A 414 -11.11 -24.08 -34.78
C LYS A 414 -11.45 -23.50 -36.16
N GLY A 415 -10.47 -22.83 -36.77
CA GLY A 415 -10.62 -22.14 -38.06
C GLY A 415 -11.00 -20.67 -37.95
N SER A 416 -11.33 -20.16 -36.75
CA SER A 416 -11.42 -18.72 -36.52
C SER A 416 -10.04 -18.10 -36.29
N TYR A 417 -10.01 -16.76 -36.32
CA TYR A 417 -8.85 -15.94 -36.02
C TYR A 417 -9.19 -15.01 -34.87
N THR A 418 -8.25 -14.86 -33.95
CA THR A 418 -8.37 -13.95 -32.80
C THR A 418 -7.17 -13.02 -32.75
N ALA A 419 -7.41 -11.76 -32.39
CA ALA A 419 -6.39 -10.74 -32.15
C ALA A 419 -6.60 -10.08 -30.77
N GLN A 420 -5.52 -9.59 -30.18
CA GLN A 420 -5.45 -8.92 -28.88
C GLN A 420 -4.56 -7.67 -28.98
N TYR A 421 -4.96 -6.63 -28.25
CA TYR A 421 -4.10 -5.51 -27.88
C TYR A 421 -4.38 -5.16 -26.42
N GLU A 422 -3.33 -4.77 -25.70
CA GLU A 422 -3.43 -4.52 -24.28
C GLU A 422 -2.43 -3.49 -23.76
N HIS A 423 -2.87 -2.69 -22.81
CA HIS A 423 -2.03 -1.76 -22.07
C HIS A 423 -2.35 -1.74 -20.58
N THR A 424 -1.30 -1.74 -19.77
CA THR A 424 -1.37 -1.32 -18.37
C THR A 424 -1.60 0.18 -18.29
N ILE A 425 -2.56 0.58 -17.46
CA ILE A 425 -2.94 1.94 -17.16
C ILE A 425 -2.89 2.17 -15.64
N VAL A 426 -2.41 3.34 -15.20
CA VAL A 426 -2.32 3.70 -13.78
C VAL A 426 -3.21 4.91 -13.49
N LEU A 427 -4.29 4.75 -12.70
CA LEU A 427 -5.24 5.83 -12.40
C LEU A 427 -4.68 6.78 -11.34
N ARG A 428 -3.83 7.73 -11.78
CA ARG A 428 -3.16 8.66 -10.87
C ARG A 428 -4.14 9.72 -10.31
N PRO A 429 -3.85 10.31 -9.14
CA PRO A 429 -4.70 11.33 -8.53
C PRO A 429 -4.91 12.59 -9.38
N THR A 430 -3.86 13.06 -10.09
CA THR A 430 -3.84 14.31 -10.87
C THR A 430 -4.28 14.19 -12.32
N ILE A 431 -3.94 13.07 -12.94
CA ILE A 431 -4.03 12.88 -14.39
C ILE A 431 -4.38 11.39 -14.65
N PRO A 432 -5.28 11.06 -15.60
CA PRO A 432 -5.54 9.69 -16.04
C PRO A 432 -4.33 9.06 -16.73
N PRO A 433 -4.45 7.79 -17.18
CA PRO A 433 -3.39 6.86 -16.92
C PRO A 433 -2.14 7.00 -17.77
N MET A 434 -1.03 6.52 -17.20
CA MET A 434 0.14 6.17 -18.00
C MET A 434 -0.18 4.93 -18.83
N ALA A 435 -0.43 5.10 -20.13
CA ALA A 435 -0.43 3.99 -21.08
C ALA A 435 0.99 3.73 -21.59
N SER A 436 1.35 2.49 -21.91
CA SER A 436 2.64 2.14 -22.51
C SER A 436 2.78 2.53 -24.01
N VAL A 437 2.04 3.56 -24.47
CA VAL A 437 1.86 3.88 -25.89
C VAL A 437 2.65 5.10 -26.36
N THR A 438 3.07 5.02 -27.62
CA THR A 438 3.38 6.12 -28.53
C THR A 438 2.29 6.08 -29.60
N SER A 439 1.53 7.17 -29.80
CA SER A 439 0.61 7.32 -30.92
C SER A 439 0.86 8.67 -31.63
N THR A 440 0.98 8.61 -32.94
CA THR A 440 1.08 9.76 -33.84
C THR A 440 -0.31 10.20 -34.32
N ALA A 441 -0.67 11.43 -33.94
CA ALA A 441 -1.56 12.41 -34.59
C ALA A 441 -3.06 12.10 -34.86
N THR A 442 -3.88 13.05 -34.40
CA THR A 442 -5.33 13.28 -34.59
C THR A 442 -5.68 13.71 -36.04
N PRO A 443 -6.95 13.62 -36.48
CA PRO A 443 -7.86 14.77 -36.31
C PRO A 443 -9.32 14.42 -35.93
N THR A 444 -9.96 15.44 -35.37
CA THR A 444 -11.30 15.54 -34.77
C THR A 444 -12.45 15.51 -35.77
N LEU A 445 -13.60 14.96 -35.36
CA LEU A 445 -14.93 15.33 -35.88
C LEU A 445 -15.98 15.32 -34.75
N ARG A 446 -16.62 16.48 -34.56
CA ARG A 446 -17.71 16.75 -33.61
C ARG A 446 -19.04 16.23 -34.15
N VAL A 447 -19.92 15.75 -33.27
CA VAL A 447 -21.37 15.98 -33.39
C VAL A 447 -21.95 16.25 -32.00
N ASN A 448 -22.55 17.43 -31.83
CA ASN A 448 -23.36 17.82 -30.68
C ASN A 448 -24.75 17.20 -30.80
N ALA A 449 -25.31 16.72 -29.67
CA ALA A 449 -26.75 16.78 -29.43
C ALA A 449 -27.03 16.84 -27.93
N ALA A 450 -27.31 18.04 -27.44
CA ALA A 450 -27.87 18.28 -26.13
C ALA A 450 -29.33 17.80 -26.07
N LYS A 451 -29.74 17.16 -24.97
CA LYS A 451 -31.10 17.28 -24.42
C LYS A 451 -31.04 17.30 -22.90
N THR A 452 -31.32 18.49 -22.38
CA THR A 452 -31.71 18.79 -21.01
C THR A 452 -33.01 18.07 -20.64
N VAL A 453 -33.03 17.43 -19.49
CA VAL A 453 -34.27 17.14 -18.76
C VAL A 453 -34.05 17.57 -17.31
N ASP A 454 -34.76 18.63 -16.92
CA ASP A 454 -34.95 19.05 -15.55
C ASP A 454 -35.79 18.00 -14.81
N GLU A 455 -35.23 17.39 -13.75
CA GLU A 455 -36.06 16.82 -12.69
C GLU A 455 -35.58 17.27 -11.31
N LYS A 456 -36.60 17.66 -10.54
CA LYS A 456 -36.53 18.40 -9.28
C LYS A 456 -35.93 17.56 -8.15
N GLN A 457 -35.15 18.27 -7.34
CA GLN A 457 -34.76 17.99 -5.96
C GLN A 457 -35.63 16.98 -5.21
N GLN A 458 -35.03 15.81 -4.92
CA GLN A 458 -35.07 15.18 -3.61
C GLN A 458 -33.64 14.71 -3.30
N GLN A 459 -32.99 15.32 -2.31
CA GLN A 459 -31.72 14.84 -1.78
C GLN A 459 -31.98 13.50 -1.07
N PRO A 460 -31.32 12.38 -1.47
CA PRO A 460 -31.19 11.24 -0.58
C PRO A 460 -30.09 11.56 0.43
N HIS A 461 -30.40 11.44 1.71
CA HIS A 461 -29.41 11.39 2.79
C HIS A 461 -28.28 10.41 2.44
N GLY A 462 -27.04 10.82 2.69
CA GLY A 462 -25.82 10.10 2.32
C GLY A 462 -25.88 8.61 2.66
N ALA A 463 -25.72 7.77 1.64
CA ALA A 463 -25.74 6.33 1.77
C ALA A 463 -24.56 5.88 2.64
N ARG A 464 -24.86 5.29 3.79
CA ARG A 464 -23.90 4.62 4.65
C ARG A 464 -23.22 3.49 3.87
N ILE A 465 -21.90 3.51 3.81
CA ILE A 465 -21.10 2.43 3.19
C ILE A 465 -21.47 1.11 3.90
N GLN A 466 -21.79 0.08 3.11
CA GLN A 466 -22.20 -1.21 3.64
C GLN A 466 -21.00 -1.97 4.23
N PRO A 467 -21.19 -2.73 5.31
CA PRO A 467 -20.11 -3.50 5.92
C PRO A 467 -19.63 -4.63 4.98
N PRO A 468 -18.39 -5.16 5.13
CA PRO A 468 -17.84 -6.21 4.27
C PRO A 468 -18.68 -7.49 4.23
N GLU A 469 -18.65 -8.23 3.12
CA GLU A 469 -19.33 -9.52 2.99
C GLU A 469 -18.82 -10.51 4.07
N GLY A 470 -19.74 -11.05 4.88
CA GLY A 470 -19.44 -11.89 6.04
C GLY A 470 -19.57 -11.19 7.41
N SER A 471 -19.74 -9.87 7.43
CA SER A 471 -20.17 -9.14 8.64
C SER A 471 -21.61 -9.50 9.02
N ALA A 472 -21.91 -9.52 10.32
CA ALA A 472 -23.26 -9.81 10.78
C ALA A 472 -24.22 -8.67 10.34
N SER A 473 -25.47 -9.01 10.00
CA SER A 473 -26.47 -8.06 9.46
C SER A 473 -26.85 -6.89 10.39
N TYR A 474 -26.31 -6.87 11.61
CA TYR A 474 -26.49 -5.86 12.65
C TYR A 474 -25.20 -5.06 12.95
N ASP A 475 -24.14 -5.16 12.14
CA ASP A 475 -22.96 -4.29 12.27
C ASP A 475 -23.31 -2.87 11.79
N HIS A 476 -23.63 -2.01 12.76
CA HIS A 476 -23.96 -0.60 12.55
C HIS A 476 -22.77 0.31 12.83
N PHE A 477 -21.52 -0.09 12.55
CA PHE A 477 -20.39 0.85 12.56
C PHE A 477 -20.31 1.64 11.25
N PHE A 478 -19.46 2.67 11.22
CA PHE A 478 -19.21 3.44 10.00
C PHE A 478 -18.01 2.82 9.29
N TRP A 479 -18.25 2.17 8.16
CA TRP A 479 -17.18 1.55 7.39
C TRP A 479 -16.56 2.57 6.44
N THR A 480 -15.24 2.66 6.45
CA THR A 480 -14.46 3.37 5.45
C THR A 480 -13.45 2.44 4.80
N TYR A 481 -13.17 2.69 3.53
CA TYR A 481 -12.15 1.98 2.75
C TYR A 481 -10.99 2.92 2.36
N THR A 482 -11.00 4.17 2.84
CA THR A 482 -9.91 5.13 2.66
C THR A 482 -8.82 4.93 3.72
N GLU A 483 -7.57 5.29 3.39
CA GLU A 483 -6.45 5.30 4.34
C GLU A 483 -6.73 6.23 5.55
N GLU A 484 -6.04 6.01 6.68
CA GLU A 484 -6.16 6.88 7.85
C GLU A 484 -5.78 8.35 7.53
N PRO A 485 -6.59 9.33 7.96
CA PRO A 485 -6.37 10.74 7.59
C PRO A 485 -5.08 11.32 8.18
N HIS A 486 -4.56 10.72 9.25
CA HIS A 486 -3.36 11.18 9.95
C HIS A 486 -2.09 11.07 9.13
N ARG A 487 -1.94 10.00 8.34
CA ARG A 487 -0.76 9.82 7.50
C ARG A 487 -0.69 10.92 6.44
N SER A 488 -1.77 11.10 5.68
CA SER A 488 -1.83 12.10 4.60
C SER A 488 -1.67 13.52 5.14
N ARG A 489 -2.28 13.83 6.29
CA ARG A 489 -2.16 15.16 6.92
C ARG A 489 -0.76 15.42 7.47
N ARG A 490 -0.12 14.45 8.16
CA ARG A 490 1.28 14.53 8.58
C ARG A 490 2.19 14.90 7.42
N GLN A 491 2.05 14.18 6.31
CA GLN A 491 2.90 14.37 5.13
C GLN A 491 2.67 15.77 4.54
N ALA A 492 1.41 16.21 4.42
CA ALA A 492 1.07 17.56 3.94
C ALA A 492 1.66 18.65 4.85
N ILE A 493 1.60 18.48 6.17
CA ILE A 493 2.19 19.40 7.15
C ILE A 493 3.71 19.42 7.03
N ILE A 494 4.39 18.27 6.93
CA ILE A 494 5.87 18.22 6.77
C ILE A 494 6.29 18.95 5.50
N LYS A 495 5.51 18.84 4.42
CA LYS A 495 5.82 19.55 3.17
C LYS A 495 5.63 21.06 3.29
N ALA A 496 4.55 21.51 3.93
CA ALA A 496 4.26 22.94 4.09
C ALA A 496 5.17 23.60 5.15
N HIS A 497 5.47 22.87 6.22
CA HIS A 497 6.19 23.31 7.41
C HIS A 497 7.25 22.29 7.83
N PRO A 498 8.33 22.11 7.04
CA PRO A 498 9.37 21.13 7.35
C PRO A 498 10.04 21.35 8.71
N GLU A 499 9.99 22.57 9.25
CA GLU A 499 10.45 22.89 10.61
C GLU A 499 9.74 22.12 11.72
N VAL A 500 8.54 21.58 11.48
CA VAL A 500 7.80 20.78 12.48
C VAL A 500 8.60 19.56 12.92
N THR A 501 9.39 18.97 12.01
CA THR A 501 10.24 17.79 12.28
C THR A 501 11.35 18.09 13.29
N LYS A 502 11.75 19.36 13.45
CA LYS A 502 12.75 19.78 14.44
C LYS A 502 12.22 19.69 15.88
N LEU A 503 10.92 19.53 16.04
CA LEU A 503 10.29 19.36 17.34
C LEU A 503 10.42 17.92 17.87
N CYS A 504 10.70 16.94 17.00
CA CYS A 504 10.82 15.53 17.38
C CYS A 504 11.94 15.27 18.39
N GLY A 505 11.76 14.22 19.19
CA GLY A 505 12.77 13.73 20.13
C GLY A 505 12.31 13.77 21.59
N PRO A 506 13.18 13.36 22.53
CA PRO A 506 12.78 13.14 23.91
C PRO A 506 12.52 14.46 24.66
N GLU A 507 11.65 14.36 25.66
CA GLU A 507 11.30 15.40 26.63
C GLU A 507 11.76 14.98 28.04
N PRO A 508 12.93 15.47 28.50
CA PRO A 508 13.46 15.14 29.82
C PRO A 508 12.57 15.56 30.99
N LEU A 509 11.62 16.48 30.80
CA LEU A 509 10.71 16.91 31.86
C LEU A 509 9.75 15.79 32.29
N THR A 510 9.44 14.87 31.38
CA THR A 510 8.49 13.76 31.61
C THR A 510 8.86 12.92 32.83
N LYS A 511 10.14 12.57 33.02
CA LYS A 511 10.57 11.73 34.16
C LYS A 511 10.42 12.43 35.51
N TRP A 512 10.58 13.76 35.55
CA TRP A 512 10.44 14.54 36.78
C TRP A 512 8.98 14.72 37.16
N LEU A 513 8.12 14.93 36.17
CA LEU A 513 6.67 14.98 36.39
C LEU A 513 6.14 13.62 36.86
N VAL A 514 6.55 12.52 36.22
CA VAL A 514 6.24 11.16 36.68
C VAL A 514 6.69 10.95 38.13
N LEU A 515 7.94 11.30 38.46
CA LEU A 515 8.44 11.17 39.83
C LEU A 515 7.60 11.97 40.83
N ALA A 516 7.23 13.20 40.49
CA ALA A 516 6.42 14.05 41.35
C ALA A 516 5.01 13.46 41.58
N VAL A 517 4.35 12.98 40.53
CA VAL A 517 3.00 12.43 40.61
C VAL A 517 2.97 11.06 41.30
N VAL A 518 3.96 10.19 41.04
CA VAL A 518 4.12 8.93 41.78
C VAL A 518 4.36 9.21 43.27
N SER A 519 5.22 10.18 43.60
CA SER A 519 5.48 10.57 44.99
C SER A 519 4.22 11.11 45.67
N LEU A 520 3.41 11.91 44.97
CA LEU A 520 2.13 12.41 45.45
C LEU A 520 1.18 11.26 45.77
N GLN A 521 1.02 10.31 44.85
CA GLN A 521 0.15 9.15 45.06
C GLN A 521 0.59 8.28 46.24
N ILE A 522 1.88 7.98 46.35
CA ILE A 522 2.44 7.22 47.48
C ILE A 522 2.21 7.97 48.80
N THR A 523 2.40 9.29 48.80
CA THR A 523 2.16 10.13 49.97
C THR A 523 0.69 10.08 50.39
N CYS A 524 -0.24 10.24 49.45
CA CYS A 524 -1.67 10.12 49.72
C CYS A 524 -2.05 8.73 50.25
N ALA A 525 -1.53 7.67 49.63
CA ALA A 525 -1.75 6.29 50.06
C ALA A 525 -1.27 6.07 51.50
N TYR A 526 -0.08 6.56 51.84
CA TYR A 526 0.48 6.50 53.19
C TYR A 526 -0.35 7.31 54.20
N LEU A 527 -0.78 8.52 53.84
CA LEU A 527 -1.60 9.38 54.72
C LEU A 527 -3.01 8.83 54.96
N LEU A 528 -3.52 7.99 54.05
CA LEU A 528 -4.82 7.33 54.16
C LEU A 528 -4.76 5.93 54.77
N ARG A 529 -3.58 5.43 55.18
CA ARG A 529 -3.40 4.06 55.68
C ARG A 529 -4.34 3.65 56.83
N ASP A 530 -4.75 4.60 57.67
CA ASP A 530 -5.65 4.37 58.81
C ASP A 530 -7.07 4.92 58.56
N THR A 531 -7.38 5.29 57.32
CA THR A 531 -8.65 5.89 56.92
C THR A 531 -9.48 4.86 56.16
N SER A 532 -10.70 4.57 56.62
CA SER A 532 -11.61 3.65 55.95
C SER A 532 -11.97 4.11 54.53
N MET A 533 -11.97 3.18 53.58
CA MET A 533 -12.39 3.40 52.18
C MET A 533 -13.80 3.99 52.04
N PHE A 534 -14.69 3.77 53.01
CA PHE A 534 -16.07 4.30 53.01
C PHE A 534 -16.16 5.74 53.55
N SER A 535 -15.05 6.32 54.02
CA SER A 535 -15.05 7.69 54.52
C SER A 535 -15.04 8.71 53.37
N TRP A 536 -15.72 9.84 53.58
CA TRP A 536 -15.71 10.95 52.65
C TRP A 536 -14.31 11.50 52.38
N LYS A 537 -13.43 11.49 53.39
CA LYS A 537 -12.01 11.89 53.25
C LYS A 537 -11.29 11.00 52.25
N PHE A 538 -11.45 9.68 52.37
CA PHE A 538 -10.84 8.71 51.46
C PHE A 538 -11.40 8.89 50.05
N PHE A 539 -12.73 8.90 49.90
CA PHE A 539 -13.40 9.02 48.61
C PHE A 539 -13.01 10.31 47.87
N LEU A 540 -13.06 11.48 48.53
CA LEU A 540 -12.67 12.75 47.92
C LEU A 540 -11.19 12.80 47.54
N THR A 541 -10.32 12.26 48.39
CA THR A 541 -8.88 12.21 48.07
C THR A 541 -8.65 11.31 46.86
N ALA A 542 -9.28 10.14 46.82
CA ALA A 542 -9.19 9.20 45.70
C ALA A 542 -9.80 9.75 44.41
N TYR A 543 -10.89 10.51 44.47
CA TYR A 543 -11.52 11.08 43.27
C TYR A 543 -10.80 12.34 42.77
N VAL A 544 -10.50 13.30 43.65
CA VAL A 544 -9.94 14.59 43.21
C VAL A 544 -8.45 14.50 42.95
N ILE A 545 -7.68 13.91 43.88
CA ILE A 545 -6.21 13.83 43.76
C ILE A 545 -5.82 12.51 43.09
N GLY A 546 -6.35 11.39 43.58
CA GLY A 546 -6.14 10.04 43.07
C GLY A 546 -6.41 9.91 41.57
N ALA A 547 -7.67 10.06 41.18
CA ALA A 547 -8.12 9.85 39.81
C ALA A 547 -7.43 10.81 38.82
N THR A 548 -7.28 12.09 39.19
CA THR A 548 -6.53 13.07 38.38
C THR A 548 -5.06 12.67 38.20
N SER A 549 -4.40 12.20 39.26
CA SER A 549 -3.00 11.74 39.17
C SER A 549 -2.87 10.47 38.35
N ASN A 550 -3.81 9.52 38.50
CA ASN A 550 -3.77 8.28 37.72
C ASN A 550 -4.09 8.55 36.24
N GLN A 551 -4.96 9.52 35.93
CA GLN A 551 -5.13 10.02 34.57
C GLN A 551 -3.83 10.61 34.00
N ASN A 552 -3.13 11.42 34.80
CA ASN A 552 -1.80 11.92 34.43
C ASN A 552 -0.81 10.76 34.17
N LEU A 553 -0.76 9.74 35.03
CA LEU A 553 0.15 8.60 34.89
C LEU A 553 -0.22 7.67 33.73
N PHE A 554 -1.50 7.47 33.43
CA PHE A 554 -1.94 6.75 32.23
C PHE A 554 -1.39 7.42 30.98
N LEU A 555 -1.49 8.74 30.91
CA LEU A 555 -1.00 9.51 29.77
C LEU A 555 0.52 9.69 29.77
N ALA A 556 1.16 9.63 30.94
CA ALA A 556 2.61 9.52 31.02
C ALA A 556 3.09 8.18 30.42
N ILE A 557 2.44 7.07 30.75
CA ILE A 557 2.76 5.74 30.19
C ILE A 557 2.49 5.71 28.69
N HIS A 558 1.43 6.40 28.22
CA HIS A 558 1.20 6.67 26.81
C HIS A 558 2.39 7.38 26.15
N GLU A 559 2.81 8.52 26.67
CA GLU A 559 3.95 9.28 26.15
C GLU A 559 5.27 8.47 26.15
N ILE A 560 5.53 7.75 27.25
CA ILE A 560 6.71 6.91 27.41
C ILE A 560 6.72 5.75 26.41
N SER A 561 5.54 5.24 26.00
CA SER A 561 5.42 4.15 25.03
C SER A 561 5.95 4.54 23.65
N HIS A 562 5.89 5.83 23.29
CA HIS A 562 6.49 6.40 22.08
C HIS A 562 8.00 6.67 22.21
N ASN A 563 8.63 6.24 23.32
CA ASN A 563 10.02 6.49 23.67
C ASN A 563 10.37 7.98 23.81
N LEU A 564 9.43 8.79 24.30
CA LEU A 564 9.60 10.24 24.40
C LEU A 564 10.21 10.70 25.72
N ALA A 565 10.41 9.86 26.74
CA ALA A 565 11.07 10.29 27.98
C ALA A 565 12.60 10.19 27.91
N PHE A 566 13.12 9.20 27.18
CA PHE A 566 14.55 8.96 26.99
C PHE A 566 14.86 8.52 25.56
N ARG A 567 16.13 8.63 25.14
CA ARG A 567 16.57 8.00 23.88
C ARG A 567 16.65 6.47 23.96
N SER A 568 16.91 5.93 25.15
CA SER A 568 17.00 4.47 25.37
C SER A 568 15.62 3.85 25.52
N ALA A 569 15.28 2.87 24.69
CA ALA A 569 14.02 2.13 24.79
C ALA A 569 13.88 1.41 26.13
N LEU A 570 14.96 0.80 26.64
CA LEU A 570 14.96 0.15 27.95
C LEU A 570 14.69 1.15 29.09
N ALA A 571 15.31 2.35 29.04
CA ALA A 571 15.05 3.38 30.05
C ALA A 571 13.59 3.84 30.05
N ASN A 572 12.97 3.97 28.88
CA ASN A 572 11.53 4.24 28.78
C ASN A 572 10.71 3.09 29.37
N ARG A 573 11.00 1.83 29.02
CA ARG A 573 10.31 0.65 29.58
C ARG A 573 10.40 0.61 31.11
N LEU A 574 11.55 0.89 31.70
CA LEU A 574 11.74 0.95 33.15
C LEU A 574 10.99 2.12 33.80
N LEU A 575 10.98 3.30 33.17
CA LEU A 575 10.20 4.44 33.66
C LEU A 575 8.69 4.18 33.57
N ALA A 576 8.21 3.48 32.53
CA ALA A 576 6.81 3.09 32.41
C ALA A 576 6.39 2.16 33.56
N ILE A 577 7.22 1.18 33.92
CA ILE A 577 6.99 0.31 35.09
C ILE A 577 6.97 1.12 36.39
N PHE A 578 7.84 2.11 36.53
CA PHE A 578 7.82 3.01 37.70
C PHE A 578 6.56 3.90 37.74
N ALA A 579 6.15 4.47 36.61
CA ALA A 579 4.91 5.24 36.49
C ALA A 579 3.66 4.38 36.76
N ASN A 580 3.76 3.07 36.56
CA ASN A 580 2.68 2.12 36.80
C ASN A 580 2.43 1.86 38.29
N LEU A 581 3.39 2.10 39.20
CA LEU A 581 3.26 1.71 40.61
C LEU A 581 1.96 2.20 41.27
N PRO A 582 1.54 3.48 41.10
CA PRO A 582 0.30 3.98 41.69
C PRO A 582 -1.00 3.47 41.05
N ILE A 583 -0.90 2.72 39.95
CA ILE A 583 -2.07 2.15 39.28
C ILE A 583 -2.60 0.92 40.05
N GLY A 584 -1.72 0.23 40.78
CA GLY A 584 -2.05 -0.96 41.58
C GLY A 584 -2.19 -2.25 40.76
N LEU A 585 -2.05 -2.18 39.43
CA LEU A 585 -2.12 -3.34 38.53
C LEU A 585 -1.06 -3.21 37.41
N PRO A 586 -0.35 -4.29 37.04
CA PRO A 586 0.76 -4.23 36.10
C PRO A 586 0.26 -4.22 34.65
N TYR A 587 0.07 -3.03 34.08
CA TYR A 587 -0.49 -2.90 32.71
C TYR A 587 0.46 -2.23 31.71
N SER A 588 1.43 -1.42 32.17
CA SER A 588 2.29 -0.61 31.31
C SER A 588 3.05 -1.41 30.24
N ALA A 589 3.50 -2.63 30.57
CA ALA A 589 4.16 -3.53 29.64
C ALA A 589 3.24 -3.99 28.50
N ALA A 590 1.98 -4.29 28.82
CA ALA A 590 0.98 -4.72 27.85
C ALA A 590 0.44 -3.54 27.02
N PHE A 591 0.33 -2.36 27.63
CA PHE A 591 -0.21 -1.16 26.98
C PHE A 591 0.57 -0.76 25.72
N ARG A 592 1.91 -0.72 25.79
CA ARG A 592 2.75 -0.25 24.68
C ARG A 592 2.48 -0.92 23.33
N PRO A 593 2.54 -2.26 23.19
CA PRO A 593 2.31 -2.92 21.89
C PRO A 593 0.89 -2.69 21.36
N TYR A 594 -0.13 -2.65 22.23
CA TYR A 594 -1.50 -2.33 21.83
C TYR A 594 -1.60 -0.91 21.28
N HIS A 595 -1.09 0.04 22.06
CA HIS A 595 -1.16 1.46 21.76
C HIS A 595 -0.45 1.82 20.45
N LEU A 596 0.74 1.27 20.23
CA LEU A 596 1.44 1.52 18.96
C LEU A 596 0.78 0.82 17.77
N THR A 597 0.11 -0.32 17.99
CA THR A 597 -0.68 -0.97 16.95
C THR A 597 -1.91 -0.14 16.59
N HIS A 598 -2.56 0.47 17.57
CA HIS A 598 -3.67 1.41 17.38
C HIS A 598 -3.25 2.60 16.50
N HIS A 599 -2.11 3.25 16.78
CA HIS A 599 -1.59 4.32 15.92
C HIS A 599 -1.23 3.89 14.49
N LYS A 600 -0.88 2.60 14.27
CA LYS A 600 -0.52 2.08 12.94
C LYS A 600 -1.70 1.49 12.18
N SER A 601 -2.79 1.18 12.87
CA SER A 601 -3.91 0.37 12.36
C SER A 601 -5.25 0.97 12.81
N LEU A 602 -5.35 2.30 12.88
CA LEU A 602 -6.52 2.99 13.42
C LEU A 602 -7.81 2.56 12.71
N GLY A 603 -8.78 2.08 13.47
CA GLY A 603 -10.06 1.62 12.95
C GLY A 603 -10.02 0.27 12.23
N VAL A 604 -8.87 -0.41 12.12
CA VAL A 604 -8.79 -1.71 11.41
C VAL A 604 -9.40 -2.82 12.27
N ALA A 605 -10.45 -3.45 11.75
CA ALA A 605 -11.18 -4.49 12.46
C ALA A 605 -10.27 -5.68 12.82
N GLY A 606 -10.29 -6.09 14.09
CA GLY A 606 -9.49 -7.22 14.59
C GLY A 606 -8.05 -6.86 14.98
N LEU A 607 -7.58 -5.63 14.73
CA LEU A 607 -6.26 -5.15 15.12
C LEU A 607 -6.33 -3.96 16.09
N ASP A 608 -7.24 -3.02 15.86
CA ASP A 608 -7.46 -1.89 16.75
C ASP A 608 -8.29 -2.33 17.97
N THR A 609 -7.65 -2.48 19.13
CA THR A 609 -8.28 -2.90 20.38
C THR A 609 -9.13 -1.82 21.03
N ASP A 610 -9.08 -0.58 20.55
CA ASP A 610 -9.87 0.52 21.09
C ASP A 610 -11.28 0.54 20.49
N LEU A 611 -11.53 -0.19 19.41
CA LEU A 611 -12.85 -0.36 18.80
C LEU A 611 -13.74 -1.26 19.66
N PRO A 612 -14.96 -0.82 20.02
CA PRO A 612 -15.96 -1.70 20.63
C PRO A 612 -16.32 -2.86 19.70
N THR A 613 -16.60 -4.01 20.30
CA THR A 613 -17.19 -5.12 19.56
C THR A 613 -18.66 -4.83 19.23
N ALA A 614 -19.20 -5.46 18.17
CA ALA A 614 -20.63 -5.32 17.84
C ALA A 614 -21.54 -5.82 18.99
N PHE A 615 -21.08 -6.79 19.77
CA PHE A 615 -21.80 -7.27 20.94
C PHE A 615 -21.85 -6.23 22.07
N GLU A 616 -20.70 -5.61 22.40
CA GLU A 616 -20.64 -4.51 23.36
C GLU A 616 -21.52 -3.35 22.93
N ALA A 617 -21.43 -2.96 21.64
CA ALA A 617 -22.21 -1.87 21.10
C ALA A 617 -23.71 -2.17 21.20
N PHE A 618 -24.17 -3.33 20.75
CA PHE A 618 -25.56 -3.74 20.86
C PHE A 618 -26.07 -3.79 22.31
N LEU A 619 -25.30 -4.37 23.24
CA LEU A 619 -25.71 -4.54 24.63
C LEU A 619 -25.79 -3.20 25.39
N LEU A 620 -24.90 -2.27 25.07
CA LEU A 620 -24.74 -1.02 25.83
C LEU A 620 -25.39 0.19 25.14
N ASP A 621 -26.06 0.01 23.99
CA ASP A 621 -26.72 1.08 23.23
C ASP A 621 -28.07 1.51 23.84
N SER A 622 -28.02 1.96 25.09
CA SER A 622 -29.13 2.57 25.84
C SER A 622 -28.60 3.61 26.81
N LEU A 623 -29.45 4.47 27.36
CA LEU A 623 -29.00 5.47 28.35
C LEU A 623 -28.27 4.83 29.54
N LEU A 624 -28.85 3.75 30.10
CA LEU A 624 -28.23 3.01 31.21
C LEU A 624 -26.97 2.25 30.77
N GLY A 625 -27.00 1.66 29.56
CA GLY A 625 -25.84 0.96 29.00
C GLY A 625 -24.65 1.88 28.75
N LYS A 626 -24.88 3.08 28.22
CA LYS A 626 -23.84 4.10 28.00
C LYS A 626 -23.33 4.68 29.32
N ALA A 627 -24.21 4.93 30.29
CA ALA A 627 -23.79 5.32 31.64
C ALA A 627 -22.93 4.25 32.31
N PHE A 628 -23.30 2.97 32.16
CA PHE A 628 -22.50 1.84 32.61
C PHE A 628 -21.15 1.81 31.90
N PHE A 629 -21.13 1.94 30.57
CA PHE A 629 -19.89 2.01 29.78
C PHE A 629 -18.95 3.10 30.29
N CYS A 630 -19.41 4.34 30.46
CA CYS A 630 -18.58 5.45 30.94
C CYS A 630 -18.15 5.29 32.41
N THR A 631 -18.92 4.58 33.23
CA THR A 631 -18.56 4.32 34.64
C THR A 631 -17.49 3.23 34.75
N PHE A 632 -17.55 2.21 33.89
CA PHE A 632 -16.68 1.03 33.92
C PHE A 632 -15.68 1.00 32.76
N GLN A 633 -15.40 2.16 32.16
CA GLN A 633 -14.68 2.28 30.90
C GLN A 633 -13.29 1.66 30.97
N ILE A 634 -12.59 1.83 32.10
CA ILE A 634 -11.27 1.24 32.33
C ILE A 634 -11.25 -0.29 32.15
N PHE A 635 -12.34 -0.98 32.47
CA PHE A 635 -12.42 -2.44 32.30
C PHE A 635 -12.57 -2.83 30.84
N PHE A 636 -13.26 -2.05 30.02
CA PHE A 636 -13.33 -2.32 28.59
C PHE A 636 -11.94 -2.18 27.95
N TYR A 637 -11.18 -1.15 28.31
CA TYR A 637 -9.80 -0.97 27.83
C TYR A 637 -8.84 -2.06 28.35
N ALA A 638 -9.03 -2.53 29.59
CA ALA A 638 -8.19 -3.58 30.16
C ALA A 638 -8.54 -4.98 29.62
N LEU A 639 -9.82 -5.28 29.41
CA LEU A 639 -10.30 -6.63 29.09
C LEU A 639 -10.43 -6.89 27.60
N ARG A 640 -10.88 -5.91 26.80
CA ARG A 640 -11.12 -6.10 25.36
C ARG A 640 -9.88 -6.58 24.59
N PRO A 641 -8.66 -6.08 24.84
CA PRO A 641 -7.48 -6.58 24.15
C PRO A 641 -7.30 -8.10 24.30
N MET A 642 -7.67 -8.70 25.44
CA MET A 642 -7.57 -10.15 25.63
C MET A 642 -8.46 -10.98 24.70
N PHE A 643 -9.48 -10.36 24.09
CA PHE A 643 -10.43 -11.02 23.19
C PHE A 643 -10.27 -10.64 21.71
N VAL A 644 -9.65 -9.48 21.42
CA VAL A 644 -9.49 -8.97 20.05
C VAL A 644 -8.12 -9.35 19.48
N TYR A 645 -7.05 -8.88 20.12
CA TYR A 645 -5.67 -9.08 19.69
C TYR A 645 -4.80 -9.14 20.93
N SER A 646 -3.96 -10.16 21.09
CA SER A 646 -3.06 -10.28 22.25
C SER A 646 -1.61 -10.48 21.80
N PRO A 647 -0.70 -9.51 22.01
CA PRO A 647 0.71 -9.60 21.69
C PRO A 647 1.41 -10.65 22.56
N PRO A 648 2.60 -11.11 22.12
CA PRO A 648 3.36 -12.11 22.86
C PRO A 648 3.81 -11.57 24.22
N PHE A 649 3.76 -12.44 25.22
CA PHE A 649 4.23 -12.14 26.57
C PHE A 649 5.76 -12.17 26.62
N THR A 650 6.37 -11.14 27.20
CA THR A 650 7.85 -10.95 27.21
C THR A 650 8.40 -10.84 28.64
N LEU A 651 9.73 -10.86 28.79
CA LEU A 651 10.40 -10.66 30.09
C LEU A 651 10.02 -9.33 30.75
N ILE A 652 9.72 -8.29 29.96
CA ILE A 652 9.26 -7.01 30.50
C ILE A 652 7.91 -7.12 31.21
N HIS A 653 7.04 -8.04 30.78
CA HIS A 653 5.77 -8.29 31.44
C HIS A 653 5.99 -8.98 32.80
N VAL A 654 6.91 -9.95 32.85
CA VAL A 654 7.33 -10.59 34.10
C VAL A 654 7.91 -9.55 35.06
N LEU A 655 8.79 -8.67 34.56
CA LEU A 655 9.37 -7.60 35.36
C LEU A 655 8.30 -6.65 35.90
N ASN A 656 7.38 -6.17 35.05
CA ASN A 656 6.29 -5.30 35.50
C ASN A 656 5.42 -5.97 36.57
N LEU A 657 5.08 -7.25 36.39
CA LEU A 657 4.28 -8.02 37.34
C LEU A 657 5.00 -8.17 38.69
N ILE A 658 6.26 -8.62 38.68
CA ILE A 658 7.05 -8.79 39.91
C ILE A 658 7.23 -7.45 40.62
N THR A 659 7.58 -6.40 39.89
CA THR A 659 7.77 -5.06 40.46
C THR A 659 6.48 -4.52 41.08
N GLN A 660 5.33 -4.66 40.41
CA GLN A 660 4.05 -4.20 40.94
C GLN A 660 3.67 -4.96 42.21
N LEU A 661 3.69 -6.30 42.18
CA LEU A 661 3.35 -7.12 43.35
C LEU A 661 4.30 -6.89 44.53
N SER A 662 5.60 -6.71 44.26
CA SER A 662 6.59 -6.41 45.30
C SER A 662 6.34 -5.04 45.93
N PHE A 663 6.01 -4.05 45.10
CA PHE A 663 5.68 -2.70 45.57
C PHE A 663 4.40 -2.68 46.41
N ASP A 664 3.32 -3.30 45.93
CA ASP A 664 2.04 -3.34 46.66
C ASP A 664 2.21 -4.06 48.00
N TYR A 665 2.95 -5.18 48.01
CA TYR A 665 3.30 -5.88 49.24
C TYR A 665 4.13 -5.01 50.19
N ALA A 666 5.18 -4.36 49.68
CA ALA A 666 6.03 -3.48 50.48
C ALA A 666 5.21 -2.31 51.07
N LEU A 667 4.32 -1.70 50.29
CA LEU A 667 3.47 -0.59 50.74
C LEU A 667 2.56 -1.01 51.90
N VAL A 668 1.96 -2.19 51.84
CA VAL A 668 1.15 -2.77 52.92
C VAL A 668 2.00 -2.99 54.18
N GLN A 669 3.20 -3.57 54.04
CA GLN A 669 4.10 -3.82 55.16
C GLN A 669 4.57 -2.50 55.82
N PHE A 670 4.96 -1.50 55.03
CA PHE A 670 5.37 -0.19 55.55
C PHE A 670 4.22 0.58 56.22
N CYS A 671 2.97 0.25 55.90
CA CYS A 671 1.78 0.82 56.51
C CYS A 671 1.19 -0.06 57.63
N GLY A 672 2.02 -0.88 58.29
CA GLY A 672 1.62 -1.68 59.45
C GLY A 672 0.65 -2.81 59.12
N GLY A 673 0.69 -3.35 57.90
CA GLY A 673 -0.22 -4.40 57.43
C GLY A 673 -1.58 -3.89 56.94
N SER A 674 -1.80 -2.58 56.89
CA SER A 674 -3.05 -2.00 56.39
C SER A 674 -3.16 -2.15 54.87
N LEU A 675 -4.34 -2.59 54.39
CA LEU A 675 -4.69 -2.65 52.97
C LEU A 675 -5.21 -1.32 52.42
N GLN A 676 -5.53 -0.33 53.26
CA GLN A 676 -6.08 0.96 52.81
C GLN A 676 -5.23 1.69 51.76
N PRO A 677 -3.87 1.68 51.83
CA PRO A 677 -3.03 2.31 50.80
C PRO A 677 -3.23 1.68 49.41
N VAL A 678 -3.25 0.35 49.32
CA VAL A 678 -3.46 -0.36 48.04
C VAL A 678 -4.89 -0.17 47.54
N LEU A 679 -5.88 -0.21 48.45
CA LEU A 679 -7.28 0.11 48.11
C LEU A 679 -7.40 1.53 47.55
N TYR A 680 -6.66 2.50 48.09
CA TYR A 680 -6.64 3.87 47.58
C TYR A 680 -6.10 3.93 46.16
N LEU A 681 -5.00 3.23 45.86
CA LEU A 681 -4.42 3.18 44.52
C LEU A 681 -5.38 2.53 43.51
N LEU A 682 -5.93 1.36 43.84
CA LEU A 682 -6.89 0.65 42.98
C LEU A 682 -8.18 1.46 42.74
N PHE A 683 -8.70 2.10 43.80
CA PHE A 683 -9.90 2.91 43.69
C PHE A 683 -9.66 4.20 42.91
N SER A 684 -8.48 4.80 43.05
CA SER A 684 -8.05 5.96 42.23
C SER A 684 -7.96 5.58 40.75
N SER A 685 -7.42 4.40 40.42
CA SER A 685 -7.38 3.87 39.05
C SER A 685 -8.76 3.59 38.47
N PHE A 686 -9.66 3.03 39.27
CA PHE A 686 -11.05 2.83 38.85
C PHE A 686 -11.71 4.17 38.52
N LEU A 687 -11.69 5.11 39.48
CA LEU A 687 -12.30 6.43 39.33
C LEU A 687 -11.67 7.24 38.19
N ALA A 688 -10.37 7.08 37.93
CA ALA A 688 -9.67 7.70 36.81
C ALA A 688 -10.36 7.35 35.49
N GLY A 689 -10.64 6.07 35.22
CA GLY A 689 -11.36 5.64 34.01
C GLY A 689 -12.87 5.46 34.19
N SER A 690 -13.48 6.23 35.10
CA SER A 690 -14.93 6.33 35.28
C SER A 690 -15.45 7.70 34.84
N LEU A 691 -16.57 8.17 35.41
CA LEU A 691 -17.12 9.53 35.23
C LEU A 691 -16.24 10.60 35.90
N HIS A 692 -15.01 10.75 35.44
CA HIS A 692 -14.06 11.79 35.84
C HIS A 692 -13.88 12.79 34.69
N PRO A 693 -13.76 14.11 34.94
CA PRO A 693 -13.63 15.11 33.87
C PRO A 693 -12.55 14.81 32.84
N CYS A 694 -11.37 14.35 33.28
CA CYS A 694 -10.30 13.98 32.36
C CYS A 694 -10.62 12.74 31.53
N ALA A 695 -11.41 11.79 32.04
CA ALA A 695 -11.73 10.54 31.34
C ALA A 695 -12.52 10.73 30.04
N GLY A 696 -13.08 11.93 29.82
CA GLY A 696 -13.77 12.23 28.57
C GLY A 696 -12.85 12.15 27.36
N HIS A 697 -11.52 12.21 27.54
CA HIS A 697 -10.54 12.03 26.46
C HIS A 697 -10.73 10.68 25.75
N PHE A 698 -10.96 9.58 26.48
CA PHE A 698 -11.16 8.24 25.90
C PHE A 698 -12.36 8.15 24.93
N ILE A 699 -13.33 9.06 25.06
CA ILE A 699 -14.48 9.14 24.14
C ILE A 699 -14.21 10.21 23.07
N ALA A 700 -13.75 11.38 23.51
CA ALA A 700 -13.51 12.55 22.68
C ALA A 700 -12.56 12.26 21.52
N GLU A 701 -11.56 11.41 21.75
CA GLU A 701 -10.49 11.19 20.81
C GLU A 701 -10.95 10.48 19.53
N HIS A 702 -11.84 9.48 19.61
CA HIS A 702 -12.15 8.60 18.47
C HIS A 702 -13.64 8.30 18.22
N TYR A 703 -14.56 8.78 19.06
CA TYR A 703 -15.99 8.68 18.75
C TYR A 703 -16.45 9.92 17.98
N PHE A 704 -17.26 9.74 16.94
CA PHE A 704 -17.77 10.88 16.17
C PHE A 704 -19.12 11.39 16.70
N PHE A 705 -19.33 12.70 16.56
CA PHE A 705 -20.42 13.47 17.18
C PHE A 705 -21.16 14.31 16.11
N SER A 706 -21.53 13.70 14.97
CA SER A 706 -21.92 14.41 13.73
C SER A 706 -23.39 14.89 13.62
N GLU A 707 -24.31 14.36 14.44
CA GLU A 707 -25.75 14.68 14.37
C GLU A 707 -26.30 15.38 15.63
N ILE A 708 -25.45 16.08 16.37
CA ILE A 708 -25.85 16.74 17.62
C ILE A 708 -26.39 18.13 17.27
N LYS A 709 -27.62 18.41 17.73
CA LYS A 709 -28.36 19.63 17.40
C LYS A 709 -27.84 20.91 18.07
N ALA A 710 -26.89 20.79 18.99
CA ALA A 710 -26.35 21.90 19.77
C ALA A 710 -24.84 21.72 19.99
N GLY A 711 -24.10 22.83 19.93
CA GLY A 711 -22.65 22.89 19.76
C GLY A 711 -21.79 22.10 20.74
N GLY A 712 -20.50 22.05 20.42
CA GLY A 712 -19.48 21.29 21.16
C GLY A 712 -18.43 20.62 20.27
N THR A 713 -18.62 20.62 18.94
CA THR A 713 -17.74 20.01 17.93
C THR A 713 -17.31 20.97 16.81
N GLU A 714 -17.81 22.22 16.82
CA GLU A 714 -17.48 23.22 15.81
C GLU A 714 -15.96 23.42 15.72
N SER A 715 -15.46 23.56 14.50
CA SER A 715 -14.05 23.82 14.26
C SER A 715 -13.63 25.18 14.84
N LEU A 716 -12.33 25.37 15.09
CA LEU A 716 -11.83 26.67 15.53
C LEU A 716 -12.03 27.75 14.47
N ALA A 717 -12.01 27.39 13.18
CA ALA A 717 -12.31 28.29 12.07
C ALA A 717 -13.77 28.76 12.10
N GLU A 718 -14.73 27.86 12.33
CA GLU A 718 -16.16 28.17 12.41
C GLU A 718 -16.47 29.17 13.54
N LEU A 719 -15.86 29.00 14.72
CA LEU A 719 -16.08 29.90 15.85
C LEU A 719 -15.50 31.31 15.67
N LYS A 720 -14.48 31.48 14.81
CA LYS A 720 -13.83 32.78 14.59
C LYS A 720 -14.63 33.72 13.67
N ASN A 721 -15.83 33.32 13.20
CA ASN A 721 -16.75 34.14 12.40
C ASN A 721 -16.18 34.56 11.02
N GLU A 722 -15.74 33.61 10.20
CA GLU A 722 -15.72 33.81 8.75
C GLU A 722 -17.11 33.50 8.18
N GLN A 723 -17.85 34.55 7.81
CA GLN A 723 -19.17 34.47 7.20
C GLN A 723 -19.14 33.98 5.73
N GLN A 724 -18.24 33.05 5.42
CA GLN A 724 -18.28 32.26 4.21
C GLN A 724 -18.21 30.80 4.60
N LYS A 725 -19.27 30.06 4.27
CA LYS A 725 -19.19 28.62 4.01
C LYS A 725 -18.25 28.43 2.79
N LYS A 726 -16.96 28.71 2.94
CA LYS A 726 -15.97 28.09 2.08
C LYS A 726 -16.02 26.63 2.48
N LYS A 727 -16.64 25.81 1.64
CA LYS A 727 -16.53 24.36 1.75
C LYS A 727 -15.05 24.06 1.95
N SER A 728 -14.70 23.51 3.10
CA SER A 728 -13.40 22.93 3.30
C SER A 728 -13.28 21.81 2.26
N PRO A 729 -12.13 21.63 1.60
CA PRO A 729 -11.87 20.46 0.75
C PRO A 729 -12.11 19.13 1.49
N LEU A 730 -12.11 19.16 2.83
CA LEU A 730 -12.36 18.02 3.72
C LEU A 730 -13.83 17.83 4.12
N ASP A 731 -14.75 18.74 3.79
CA ASP A 731 -16.18 18.65 4.17
C ASP A 731 -16.91 17.46 3.51
N SER A 732 -16.31 16.85 2.47
CA SER A 732 -16.82 15.65 1.81
C SER A 732 -16.37 14.34 2.46
N LEU A 733 -15.46 14.37 3.44
CA LEU A 733 -15.04 13.18 4.19
C LEU A 733 -15.95 13.01 5.41
N GLN A 734 -17.00 12.19 5.24
CA GLN A 734 -17.82 11.75 6.35
C GLN A 734 -17.51 10.29 6.72
N PRO A 735 -17.32 9.96 8.01
CA PRO A 735 -17.22 10.84 9.18
C PRO A 735 -15.77 11.12 9.65
N PRO A 736 -15.53 12.23 10.39
CA PRO A 736 -14.25 12.51 11.04
C PRO A 736 -13.90 11.45 12.09
N GLU A 737 -12.67 10.94 12.04
CA GLU A 737 -12.20 9.78 12.83
C GLU A 737 -11.55 10.16 14.17
N THR A 738 -11.04 11.39 14.27
CA THR A 738 -10.25 11.86 15.40
C THR A 738 -10.53 13.32 15.71
N TYR A 739 -10.72 13.66 16.99
CA TYR A 739 -10.98 15.04 17.43
C TYR A 739 -9.91 15.52 18.41
N SER A 740 -9.52 16.79 18.26
CA SER A 740 -8.70 17.48 19.26
C SER A 740 -9.58 18.19 20.29
N TYR A 741 -9.03 18.46 21.46
CA TYR A 741 -9.53 19.27 22.56
C TYR A 741 -8.42 20.24 22.98
N TYR A 742 -8.73 21.54 22.97
CA TYR A 742 -7.78 22.61 23.28
C TYR A 742 -8.04 23.29 24.63
N GLY A 743 -8.84 22.65 25.50
CA GLY A 743 -9.25 23.26 26.77
C GLY A 743 -8.25 23.03 27.91
N PRO A 744 -8.56 23.56 29.10
CA PRO A 744 -7.61 23.67 30.22
C PRO A 744 -7.20 22.33 30.83
N LEU A 745 -7.97 21.25 30.66
CA LEU A 745 -7.63 19.94 31.26
C LEU A 745 -6.34 19.34 30.69
N ASN A 746 -5.89 19.81 29.52
CA ASN A 746 -4.61 19.43 28.92
C ASN A 746 -3.40 19.64 29.83
N ILE A 747 -3.46 20.61 30.76
CA ILE A 747 -2.39 20.86 31.73
C ILE A 747 -2.14 19.66 32.65
N LEU A 748 -3.16 18.83 32.86
CA LEU A 748 -3.10 17.64 33.71
C LEU A 748 -2.81 16.37 32.91
N THR A 749 -2.91 16.43 31.59
CA THR A 749 -3.01 15.26 30.71
C THR A 749 -2.00 15.31 29.57
N TYR A 750 -0.79 15.83 29.82
CA TYR A 750 0.31 15.83 28.85
C TYR A 750 -0.12 16.35 27.46
N ASN A 751 -0.96 17.40 27.41
CA ASN A 751 -1.47 17.96 26.15
C ASN A 751 -2.08 16.94 25.17
N VAL A 752 -2.45 15.73 25.61
CA VAL A 752 -2.95 14.65 24.73
C VAL A 752 -4.22 15.05 24.00
N GLY A 753 -4.99 16.00 24.55
CA GLY A 753 -6.14 16.56 23.88
C GLY A 753 -5.80 17.19 22.53
N LEU A 754 -4.56 17.60 22.26
CA LEU A 754 -4.08 17.88 20.90
C LEU A 754 -3.88 16.57 20.13
N HIS A 755 -4.97 15.81 19.99
CA HIS A 755 -4.94 14.41 19.63
C HIS A 755 -4.72 14.20 18.12
N ASN A 756 -5.29 15.07 17.29
CA ASN A 756 -4.94 15.09 15.86
C ASN A 756 -3.45 15.39 15.67
N GLU A 757 -2.92 16.40 16.39
CA GLU A 757 -1.51 16.75 16.35
C GLU A 757 -0.61 15.59 16.79
N HIS A 758 -1.03 14.89 17.85
CA HIS A 758 -0.35 13.72 18.38
C HIS A 758 -0.36 12.52 17.42
N HIS A 759 -1.51 12.17 16.85
CA HIS A 759 -1.59 11.10 15.84
C HIS A 759 -0.84 11.43 14.56
N ASP A 760 -0.83 12.71 14.17
CA ASP A 760 -0.04 13.19 13.04
C ASP A 760 1.45 13.19 13.37
N PHE A 761 1.88 13.40 14.62
CA PHE A 761 3.29 13.46 14.97
C PHE A 761 3.59 12.79 16.33
N PRO A 762 3.50 11.45 16.44
CA PRO A 762 3.68 10.71 17.70
C PRO A 762 5.13 10.71 18.20
N ALA A 763 6.06 11.23 17.40
CA ALA A 763 7.47 11.41 17.78
C ALA A 763 7.76 12.82 18.35
N ILE A 764 6.75 13.70 18.39
CA ILE A 764 6.85 15.04 18.98
C ILE A 764 6.28 14.96 20.40
N PRO A 765 7.04 15.36 21.42
CA PRO A 765 6.60 15.24 22.80
C PRO A 765 5.50 16.23 23.16
N TRP A 766 4.75 15.89 24.20
CA TRP A 766 3.61 16.66 24.69
C TRP A 766 3.86 18.16 24.90
N THR A 767 5.05 18.55 25.34
CA THR A 767 5.42 19.96 25.58
C THR A 767 5.44 20.78 24.30
N LYS A 768 5.59 20.13 23.14
CA LYS A 768 5.73 20.74 21.82
C LYS A 768 4.50 20.55 20.94
N LEU A 769 3.50 19.78 21.33
CA LEU A 769 2.23 19.66 20.59
C LEU A 769 1.54 21.02 20.36
N PRO A 770 1.50 21.97 21.32
CA PRO A 770 0.95 23.31 21.05
C PRO A 770 1.71 24.07 19.96
N GLU A 771 3.01 23.81 19.83
CA GLU A 771 3.85 24.41 18.80
C GLU A 771 3.57 23.78 17.42
N VAL A 772 3.31 22.47 17.35
CA VAL A 772 2.82 21.80 16.14
C VAL A 772 1.52 22.45 15.66
N HIS A 773 0.57 22.61 16.57
CA HIS A 773 -0.68 23.30 16.28
C HIS A 773 -0.41 24.72 15.75
N ARG A 774 0.47 25.48 16.41
CA ARG A 774 0.81 26.86 16.03
C ARG A 774 1.47 26.97 14.65
N ILE A 775 2.32 26.03 14.29
CA ILE A 775 3.01 25.99 13.00
C ILE A 775 2.02 25.65 11.88
N ALA A 776 1.17 24.65 12.09
CA ALA A 776 0.28 24.09 11.07
C ALA A 776 -1.21 24.38 11.33
N ARG A 777 -1.54 25.60 11.80
CA ARG A 777 -2.90 25.98 12.22
C ARG A 777 -3.92 25.77 11.11
N GLU A 778 -3.56 26.03 9.86
CA GLU A 778 -4.42 25.86 8.70
C GLU A 778 -4.84 24.41 8.44
N PHE A 779 -4.10 23.43 8.98
CA PHE A 779 -4.44 22.01 8.87
C PHE A 779 -5.32 21.52 10.03
N TYR A 780 -5.27 22.18 11.19
CA TYR A 780 -6.00 21.76 12.39
C TYR A 780 -7.23 22.62 12.71
N GLU A 781 -7.18 23.94 12.48
CA GLU A 781 -8.29 24.84 12.80
C GLU A 781 -9.58 24.57 12.01
N PRO A 782 -9.54 24.05 10.76
CA PRO A 782 -10.75 23.61 10.05
C PRO A 782 -11.32 22.28 10.54
N LEU A 783 -10.58 21.48 11.32
CA LEU A 783 -11.05 20.19 11.80
C LEU A 783 -12.05 20.37 12.96
N PRO A 784 -13.05 19.47 13.08
CA PRO A 784 -13.93 19.49 14.23
C PRO A 784 -13.14 19.17 15.51
N CYS A 785 -13.52 19.80 16.61
CA CYS A 785 -12.81 19.67 17.87
C CYS A 785 -13.76 19.78 19.07
N HIS A 786 -13.45 19.08 20.15
CA HIS A 786 -14.23 19.14 21.37
C HIS A 786 -13.88 20.35 22.23
N ARG A 787 -14.89 20.96 22.83
CA ARG A 787 -14.73 22.12 23.73
C ARG A 787 -14.66 21.75 25.21
N SER A 788 -15.19 20.58 25.58
CA SER A 788 -15.24 20.12 26.96
C SER A 788 -15.36 18.61 27.03
N TRP A 789 -14.40 17.95 27.69
CA TRP A 789 -14.48 16.51 27.97
C TRP A 789 -15.63 16.16 28.92
N VAL A 790 -16.01 17.06 29.82
CA VAL A 790 -17.22 16.87 30.64
C VAL A 790 -18.45 16.83 29.74
N TRP A 791 -18.56 17.77 28.81
CA TRP A 791 -19.67 17.79 27.85
C TRP A 791 -19.69 16.53 26.97
N VAL A 792 -18.52 16.03 26.54
CA VAL A 792 -18.41 14.77 25.79
C VAL A 792 -19.00 13.61 26.57
N ILE A 793 -18.64 13.43 27.86
CA ILE A 793 -19.19 12.36 28.70
C ILE A 793 -20.71 12.47 28.80
N TRP A 794 -21.22 13.65 29.15
CA TRP A 794 -22.66 13.86 29.31
C TRP A 794 -23.43 13.62 28.01
N THR A 795 -22.91 14.11 26.90
CA THR A 795 -23.54 13.99 25.59
C THR A 795 -23.51 12.56 25.09
N PHE A 796 -22.39 11.84 25.29
CA PHE A 796 -22.30 10.42 24.97
C PHE A 796 -23.36 9.61 25.73
N VAL A 797 -23.60 9.90 27.01
CA VAL A 797 -24.61 9.18 27.81
C VAL A 797 -26.04 9.56 27.42
N LEU A 798 -26.32 10.86 27.27
CA LEU A 798 -27.69 11.37 27.17
C LEU A 798 -28.23 11.46 25.73
N ASP A 799 -27.39 11.72 24.74
CA ASP A 799 -27.83 11.91 23.36
C ASP A 799 -28.06 10.56 22.68
N LYS A 800 -29.22 10.37 22.07
CA LYS A 800 -29.57 9.11 21.38
C LYS A 800 -28.82 8.89 20.06
N ASN A 801 -28.22 9.94 19.49
CA ASN A 801 -27.50 9.91 18.22
C ASN A 801 -26.00 9.61 18.41
N VAL A 802 -25.53 9.54 19.66
CA VAL A 802 -24.13 9.22 20.00
C VAL A 802 -24.09 7.97 20.89
N GLY A 803 -23.21 7.03 20.56
CA GLY A 803 -23.08 5.78 21.32
C GLY A 803 -21.91 4.93 20.85
N LEU A 804 -21.92 3.65 21.23
CA LEU A 804 -20.81 2.74 20.94
C LEU A 804 -20.64 2.45 19.44
N TRP A 805 -21.72 2.58 18.65
CA TRP A 805 -21.71 2.48 17.20
C TRP A 805 -21.00 3.64 16.50
N CYS A 806 -20.72 4.73 17.23
CA CYS A 806 -20.17 5.96 16.66
C CYS A 806 -18.64 5.89 16.47
N ARG A 807 -18.14 4.80 15.89
CA ARG A 807 -16.73 4.56 15.54
C ARG A 807 -16.57 4.21 14.07
N VAL A 808 -15.42 4.56 13.51
CA VAL A 808 -15.05 4.22 12.13
C VAL A 808 -14.28 2.90 12.10
N LYS A 809 -14.67 2.01 11.18
CA LYS A 809 -14.05 0.70 10.94
C LYS A 809 -13.49 0.61 9.52
N ARG A 810 -12.41 -0.16 9.39
CA ARG A 810 -11.74 -0.53 8.14
C ARG A 810 -11.60 -2.04 8.06
N ALA A 811 -11.76 -2.58 6.86
CA ALA A 811 -11.61 -4.02 6.61
C ALA A 811 -10.13 -4.45 6.45
N GLN A 812 -9.26 -3.54 5.99
CA GLN A 812 -7.86 -3.82 5.64
C GLN A 812 -6.95 -2.63 6.00
N GLY A 813 -5.62 -2.82 5.95
CA GLY A 813 -4.63 -1.73 6.08
C GLY A 813 -3.83 -1.66 7.39
N GLY A 814 -4.00 -2.59 8.33
CA GLY A 814 -3.33 -2.56 9.63
C GLY A 814 -1.94 -3.22 9.68
N ARG A 815 -1.04 -2.69 10.50
CA ARG A 815 0.28 -3.23 10.83
C ARG A 815 0.44 -3.40 12.35
N ILE A 816 0.87 -4.59 12.77
CA ILE A 816 1.16 -4.93 14.17
C ILE A 816 2.56 -4.43 14.58
N VAL A 817 2.73 -3.95 15.81
CA VAL A 817 4.04 -3.59 16.38
C VAL A 817 4.70 -4.77 17.08
N GLY A 818 5.98 -5.04 16.76
CA GLY A 818 6.72 -6.19 17.28
C GLY A 818 6.46 -7.52 16.55
N GLY A 819 5.63 -7.51 15.50
CA GLY A 819 5.53 -8.63 14.56
C GLY A 819 6.73 -8.60 13.62
N GLY A 820 7.76 -9.41 13.91
CA GLY A 820 8.82 -9.67 12.95
C GLY A 820 8.24 -10.07 11.60
N GLY A 821 8.91 -9.70 10.51
CA GLY A 821 8.58 -10.13 9.16
C GLY A 821 8.55 -11.65 9.08
N GLY A 822 7.37 -12.22 9.28
CA GLY A 822 7.08 -13.63 9.30
C GLY A 822 5.62 -13.80 8.94
N GLY A 823 5.37 -14.28 7.73
CA GLY A 823 4.03 -14.43 7.20
C GLY A 823 3.14 -15.34 8.04
N GLY A 824 1.89 -14.90 8.20
CA GLY A 824 0.69 -15.75 8.25
C GLY A 824 0.47 -16.62 9.49
N SER A 825 -0.35 -16.15 10.42
CA SER A 825 -1.19 -17.04 11.24
C SER A 825 -2.34 -16.26 11.88
N SER A 826 -3.56 -16.50 11.39
CA SER A 826 -4.80 -16.29 12.14
C SER A 826 -5.07 -17.55 12.98
N LYS A 827 -5.22 -17.35 14.30
CA LYS A 827 -5.32 -18.37 15.35
C LYS A 827 -6.52 -19.32 15.20
N LYS A 828 -6.37 -20.53 15.73
CA LYS A 828 -7.46 -21.21 16.46
C LYS A 828 -7.03 -21.50 17.89
N ALA A 829 -7.91 -21.18 18.83
CA ALA A 829 -7.79 -21.49 20.25
C ALA A 829 -7.97 -22.99 20.52
N GLY A 830 -7.26 -23.52 21.52
CA GLY A 830 -7.48 -24.86 22.05
C GLY A 830 -6.34 -25.33 22.96
N ARG A 831 -6.66 -25.49 24.25
CA ARG A 831 -5.81 -25.98 25.35
C ARG A 831 -5.03 -27.27 25.04
N GLY A 832 -3.84 -27.37 25.65
CA GLY A 832 -3.13 -28.63 25.89
C GLY A 832 -1.65 -28.35 26.17
N GLY A 833 -1.23 -28.45 27.43
CA GLY A 833 0.16 -28.25 27.81
C GLY A 833 1.04 -29.42 27.40
N GLU A 834 2.33 -29.16 27.22
CA GLU A 834 3.46 -29.94 27.75
C GLU A 834 4.79 -29.37 27.24
N GLY A 835 5.79 -29.35 28.12
CA GLY A 835 7.19 -29.59 27.76
C GLY A 835 8.06 -28.42 27.31
N ILE A 836 8.72 -27.77 28.27
CA ILE A 836 9.89 -26.92 28.08
C ILE A 836 11.07 -27.77 27.59
N SER A 837 11.84 -27.27 26.61
CA SER A 837 13.27 -27.54 26.49
C SER A 837 13.97 -26.27 26.06
N ALA A 838 14.85 -25.78 26.93
CA ALA A 838 15.64 -24.58 26.77
C ALA A 838 16.97 -24.92 26.08
N SER A 839 17.28 -24.23 24.98
CA SER A 839 18.68 -23.99 24.59
C SER A 839 18.83 -22.84 23.59
N SER A 840 19.82 -22.00 23.88
CA SER A 840 20.42 -20.93 23.06
C SER A 840 19.61 -19.64 22.85
N MET A 841 19.60 -18.78 23.86
CA MET A 841 19.45 -17.34 23.68
C MET A 841 20.80 -16.77 23.20
N LYS A 842 20.82 -16.18 22.00
CA LYS A 842 21.82 -15.18 21.60
C LYS A 842 21.17 -13.81 21.72
N GLU A 843 21.79 -12.96 22.53
CA GLU A 843 21.50 -11.54 22.68
C GLU A 843 21.95 -10.80 21.42
N GLU A 844 21.05 -10.42 20.50
CA GLU A 844 21.36 -9.39 19.49
C GLU A 844 20.16 -8.73 18.76
N GLU A 845 18.90 -8.95 19.16
CA GLU A 845 17.73 -8.44 18.39
C GLU A 845 16.68 -7.62 19.18
N GLU A 846 17.05 -6.89 20.24
CA GLU A 846 16.10 -6.04 21.00
C GLU A 846 16.22 -4.52 20.79
N GLU A 847 16.98 -4.02 19.81
CA GLU A 847 17.15 -2.57 19.57
C GLU A 847 16.15 -1.92 18.58
N ALA A 848 15.28 -2.69 17.91
CA ALA A 848 14.56 -2.21 16.72
C ALA A 848 13.11 -1.68 16.94
N ASP A 849 12.78 -1.14 18.11
CA ASP A 849 11.39 -0.74 18.47
C ASP A 849 11.17 0.79 18.62
N GLY A 850 12.07 1.60 18.06
CA GLY A 850 11.89 3.05 17.90
C GLY A 850 11.77 3.44 16.43
N TRP A 851 10.95 4.47 16.12
CA TRP A 851 10.89 5.06 14.79
C TRP A 851 12.31 5.37 14.32
N LYS A 852 12.74 4.76 13.21
CA LYS A 852 14.07 5.03 12.66
C LYS A 852 14.11 6.47 12.18
N GLU A 853 15.27 7.12 12.26
CA GLU A 853 15.49 8.46 11.67
C GLU A 853 15.12 8.48 10.16
N SER A 854 15.18 7.31 9.50
CA SER A 854 14.72 7.09 8.13
C SER A 854 13.19 7.13 7.93
N GLU A 855 12.38 6.96 8.98
CA GLU A 855 10.91 7.05 8.92
C GLU A 855 10.40 8.47 9.23
N ILE A 856 11.29 9.39 9.62
CA ILE A 856 11.00 10.81 9.82
C ILE A 856 11.32 11.62 8.55
N GLN A 857 12.06 11.04 7.60
CA GLN A 857 12.54 11.71 6.39
C GLN A 857 12.09 11.09 5.06
N ASN A 858 11.31 10.00 5.07
CA ASN A 858 10.80 9.36 3.86
C ASN A 858 9.27 9.28 3.84
#